data_AF-A0A914DKE9-F1
#
_entry.id   AF-A0A914DKE9-F1
#
_cell.length_a   1.000
_cell.length_b   1.000
_cell.length_c   1.000
_cell.angle_alpha   90.00
_cell.angle_beta   90.00
_cell.angle_gamma   90.00
#
_symmetry.space_group_name_H-M   'P 1'
#
loop_
_entity.id
_entity.type
_entity.pdbx_description
1 polymer ?
#
loop_
_entity_poly.entity_id
_entity_poly.type
_entity_poly.pdbx_seq_one_letter_code
_entity_poly.pdbx_strand_id
1 'polypeptide(L)'
;MEINLLFILFLLQFLPFLYGRLKFPGEIRLKNVRQLTFGGENSGSRFSPDGRWLVFQASGLETYGTKCNQIYRLDLSHLDKRPFRLSTGLGIANSPSFYPNSQDLIYSSTFLKHGLSKDDTSVDSCPKSICEQERTRFDLTLRRICQDHSNLLEIHPEFDIFKINRLGNLQTQLTTSDFYEAESIVSPDGKWVVYSDYRPSGFRLRIMNATDSSGKRTLTNESFGYIGGASFSPDGTKIVFYASMPNRSAELESSKYRNLLRYNLVDMNLIKTKLFVINIDGTGLKEFNQLLRPSFALIFMNDGKLIFAYKNSTSSEKNYDLYAAGENGNNLERITYNPNGFDSYPAFDPKTSRLVWSSSRNATRPGEINLFIADFVDSNSKNYAFRKKISKSRRPNSSKDFLRSLNTFSTHANKLHFDNEKHLKNVQQLTFGGQNAEGYFSFQDDGIVLQAAGLERYGTSCDQIYRLAFTPTPTNETILQRLSTGLGVCTCSYLFPDGKHSIHAATFKYANFTPGKLDTCPPKKCASEEAKTDPILKELCNTSYTWDLFPQYDIFKVNEYGNLVAQLTNTWGYDAEGAISPDGKSIVFTSLRTGDPEIWIMNSDGSNPRQLTFDLGYDGGPFFSPDGTKIGFRASRPKTDKEINKYKTLLSYSLVEPLAMELFTINIDGTGLRQITHLGGSNWAPFYLDDNKRIVFSTNFNATGHFGSFDLYVINEDESGLERVTFNENGFDAFPMMSHNGKKLIWGSSRNGKGPMDLNLFLADWLEK
;
A
#
# COMPACT_ATOMS: atom_id res chain seq x y z
N MET A 1 45.51 32.73 10.52
CA MET A 1 44.16 32.38 10.04
C MET A 1 43.35 31.89 11.24
N GLU A 2 43.11 32.78 12.22
CA GLU A 2 42.50 32.47 13.53
C GLU A 2 41.13 33.16 13.68
N ILE A 3 40.33 33.17 12.61
CA ILE A 3 38.99 33.80 12.64
C ILE A 3 37.86 32.76 12.56
N ASN A 4 38.15 31.46 12.37
CA ASN A 4 37.11 30.46 12.10
C ASN A 4 36.52 29.73 13.32
N LEU A 5 37.11 29.80 14.51
CA LEU A 5 36.54 29.07 15.66
C LEU A 5 35.38 29.82 16.32
N LEU A 6 35.45 31.15 16.42
CA LEU A 6 34.37 31.95 17.00
C LEU A 6 33.12 31.99 16.11
N PHE A 7 33.26 31.97 14.78
CA PHE A 7 32.13 31.99 13.86
C PHE A 7 31.34 30.66 13.85
N ILE A 8 32.05 29.54 13.99
CA ILE A 8 31.44 28.20 14.13
C ILE A 8 30.75 28.04 15.50
N LEU A 9 31.35 28.58 16.57
CA LEU A 9 30.72 28.62 17.90
C LEU A 9 29.48 29.54 17.94
N PHE A 10 29.48 30.64 17.17
CA PHE A 10 28.32 31.52 17.03
C PHE A 10 27.16 30.83 16.27
N LEU A 11 27.45 30.11 15.17
CA LEU A 11 26.45 29.33 14.43
C LEU A 11 25.86 28.16 15.26
N LEU A 12 26.65 27.53 16.14
CA LEU A 12 26.18 26.48 17.06
C LEU A 12 25.23 27.00 18.15
N GLN A 13 25.30 28.29 18.51
CA GLN A 13 24.35 28.90 19.46
C GLN A 13 23.00 29.26 18.82
N PHE A 14 22.91 29.34 17.49
CA PHE A 14 21.66 29.62 16.75
C PHE A 14 20.99 28.36 16.14
N LEU A 15 21.69 27.22 16.10
CA LEU A 15 21.11 25.94 15.67
C LEU A 15 19.86 25.48 16.44
N PRO A 16 19.66 25.77 17.75
CA PRO A 16 18.42 25.41 18.43
C PRO A 16 17.23 26.34 18.10
N PHE A 17 17.45 27.45 17.39
CA PHE A 17 16.38 28.38 17.00
C PHE A 17 15.80 28.09 15.61
N LEU A 18 16.48 27.29 14.79
CA LEU A 18 16.02 26.86 13.46
C LEU A 18 15.24 25.54 13.48
N TYR A 19 15.38 24.74 14.53
CA TYR A 19 14.61 23.51 14.74
C TYR A 19 13.61 23.73 15.88
N GLY A 20 12.32 23.67 15.58
CA GLY A 20 11.27 23.84 16.58
C GLY A 20 11.42 22.87 17.76
N ARG A 21 10.94 23.30 18.94
CA ARG A 21 11.19 22.62 20.22
C ARG A 21 10.51 21.24 20.26
N LEU A 22 11.29 20.16 20.16
CA LEU A 22 10.78 18.78 20.22
C LEU A 22 10.20 18.41 21.59
N LYS A 23 10.76 18.98 22.67
CA LYS A 23 10.36 18.73 24.06
C LYS A 23 10.16 20.05 24.81
N PHE A 24 9.07 20.18 25.54
CA PHE A 24 8.74 21.36 26.34
C PHE A 24 9.16 21.20 27.82
N PRO A 25 9.43 22.33 28.53
CA PRO A 25 9.61 22.31 29.98
C PRO A 25 8.38 21.71 30.68
N GLY A 26 8.61 20.83 31.67
CA GLY A 26 7.53 20.13 32.39
C GLY A 26 7.25 18.72 31.88
N GLU A 27 7.68 18.35 30.67
CA GLU A 27 7.52 17.00 30.09
C GLU A 27 8.50 15.99 30.73
N ILE A 28 8.41 15.77 32.04
CA ILE A 28 9.35 14.93 32.81
C ILE A 28 9.25 13.44 32.45
N ARG A 29 8.10 13.02 31.92
CA ARG A 29 7.81 11.63 31.53
C ARG A 29 8.38 11.23 30.17
N LEU A 30 8.79 12.20 29.36
CA LEU A 30 9.23 11.97 27.98
C LEU A 30 10.74 12.10 27.85
N LYS A 31 11.41 11.05 27.39
CA LYS A 31 12.83 11.07 27.04
C LYS A 31 13.00 10.77 25.55
N ASN A 32 14.11 11.26 24.98
CA ASN A 32 14.48 10.97 23.59
C ASN A 32 13.36 11.25 22.58
N VAL A 33 12.66 12.39 22.72
CA VAL A 33 11.56 12.76 21.84
C VAL A 33 12.05 12.92 20.40
N ARG A 34 11.37 12.28 19.46
CA ARG A 34 11.63 12.35 18.02
C ARG A 34 10.34 12.58 17.25
N GLN A 35 10.45 13.32 16.15
CA GLN A 35 9.39 13.45 15.15
C GLN A 35 9.50 12.31 14.14
N LEU A 36 8.36 11.71 13.77
CA LEU A 36 8.26 10.55 12.88
C LEU A 36 7.68 10.90 11.50
N THR A 37 6.80 11.90 11.42
CA THR A 37 6.20 12.35 10.15
C THR A 37 6.40 13.84 9.96
N PHE A 38 6.33 14.29 8.72
CA PHE A 38 6.60 15.68 8.33
C PHE A 38 5.57 16.10 7.28
N GLY A 39 4.59 16.91 7.68
CA GLY A 39 3.51 17.38 6.82
C GLY A 39 2.24 16.53 6.90
N GLY A 40 1.17 17.07 6.32
CA GLY A 40 -0.16 16.46 6.32
C GLY A 40 -0.84 16.45 7.69
N GLU A 41 -1.91 15.67 7.79
CA GLU A 41 -2.63 15.41 9.03
C GLU A 41 -2.45 13.94 9.40
N ASN A 42 -1.72 13.65 10.48
CA ASN A 42 -1.39 12.29 10.91
C ASN A 42 -2.01 11.99 12.28
N SER A 43 -2.84 10.94 12.37
CA SER A 43 -3.57 10.61 13.60
C SER A 43 -3.80 9.11 13.82
N GLY A 44 -4.40 8.76 14.96
CA GLY A 44 -4.90 7.41 15.21
C GLY A 44 -3.83 6.32 15.21
N SER A 45 -2.63 6.62 15.69
CA SER A 45 -1.53 5.64 15.61
C SER A 45 -1.72 4.43 16.54
N ARG A 46 -1.17 3.27 16.16
CA ARG A 46 -1.16 2.01 16.93
C ARG A 46 0.13 1.25 16.68
N PHE A 47 0.73 0.72 17.75
CA PHE A 47 1.89 -0.16 17.65
C PHE A 47 1.47 -1.57 17.24
N SER A 48 2.33 -2.25 16.48
CA SER A 48 2.25 -3.69 16.36
C SER A 48 2.57 -4.36 17.70
N PRO A 49 1.97 -5.53 18.00
CA PRO A 49 2.26 -6.28 19.22
C PRO A 49 3.74 -6.60 19.46
N ASP A 50 4.56 -6.71 18.41
CA ASP A 50 6.02 -6.89 18.50
C ASP A 50 6.81 -5.58 18.70
N GLY A 51 6.14 -4.42 18.66
CA GLY A 51 6.75 -3.09 18.81
C GLY A 51 7.58 -2.63 17.62
N ARG A 52 7.64 -3.39 16.52
CA ARG A 52 8.46 -3.06 15.35
C ARG A 52 7.79 -2.02 14.44
N TRP A 53 6.47 -2.08 14.32
CA TRP A 53 5.71 -1.30 13.36
C TRP A 53 4.78 -0.32 14.06
N LEU A 54 4.51 0.77 13.36
CA LEU A 54 3.43 1.69 13.68
C LEU A 54 2.47 1.72 12.49
N VAL A 55 1.16 1.67 12.75
CA VAL A 55 0.16 2.10 11.77
C VAL A 55 -0.55 3.33 12.23
N PHE A 56 -1.03 4.12 11.29
CA PHE A 56 -1.71 5.38 11.53
C PHE A 56 -2.55 5.74 10.31
N GLN A 57 -3.49 6.66 10.50
CA GLN A 57 -4.24 7.25 9.39
C GLN A 57 -3.61 8.61 9.05
N ALA A 58 -3.53 8.93 7.76
CA ALA A 58 -3.05 10.23 7.33
C ALA A 58 -3.67 10.74 6.03
N SER A 59 -3.69 12.05 5.87
CA SER A 59 -4.15 12.76 4.66
C SER A 59 -3.33 14.03 4.43
N GLY A 60 -3.52 14.65 3.27
CA GLY A 60 -2.87 15.90 2.88
C GLY A 60 -2.41 15.82 1.44
N LEU A 61 -3.01 16.64 0.56
CA LEU A 61 -2.77 16.56 -0.88
C LEU A 61 -1.30 16.82 -1.23
N GLU A 62 -0.65 17.77 -0.56
CA GLU A 62 0.76 18.09 -0.82
C GLU A 62 1.75 17.05 -0.29
N THR A 63 1.45 16.42 0.85
CA THR A 63 2.36 15.47 1.50
C THR A 63 2.14 14.05 1.00
N TYR A 64 0.88 13.61 0.97
CA TYR A 64 0.48 12.24 0.69
C TYR A 64 -0.19 12.07 -0.67
N GLY A 65 -0.61 13.13 -1.37
CA GLY A 65 -1.30 13.04 -2.65
C GLY A 65 -2.78 12.65 -2.53
N THR A 66 -3.40 12.77 -1.35
CA THR A 66 -4.81 12.43 -1.12
C THR A 66 -5.48 13.42 -0.16
N LYS A 67 -6.76 13.71 -0.40
CA LYS A 67 -7.55 14.67 0.40
C LYS A 67 -8.15 14.06 1.67
N CYS A 68 -8.32 12.75 1.71
CA CYS A 68 -8.94 12.04 2.82
C CYS A 68 -8.01 10.97 3.37
N ASN A 69 -8.31 10.53 4.60
CA ASN A 69 -7.43 9.64 5.33
C ASN A 69 -7.23 8.31 4.60
N GLN A 70 -5.98 7.87 4.58
CA GLN A 70 -5.56 6.54 4.19
C GLN A 70 -4.76 5.91 5.33
N ILE A 71 -4.66 4.58 5.34
CA ILE A 71 -3.90 3.85 6.37
C ILE A 71 -2.47 3.66 5.90
N TYR A 72 -1.52 4.04 6.73
CA TYR A 72 -0.09 3.90 6.48
C TYR A 72 0.58 3.06 7.55
N ARG A 73 1.72 2.46 7.18
CA ARG A 73 2.63 1.77 8.09
C ARG A 73 4.04 2.36 8.04
N LEU A 74 4.67 2.44 9.21
CA LEU A 74 6.05 2.88 9.41
C LEU A 74 6.87 1.78 10.13
N ASP A 75 8.10 1.52 9.66
CA ASP A 75 9.07 0.63 10.34
C ASP A 75 9.86 1.43 11.38
N LEU A 76 9.67 1.15 12.67
CA LEU A 76 10.39 1.85 13.73
C LEU A 76 11.86 1.45 13.83
N SER A 77 12.28 0.41 13.10
CA SER A 77 13.69 -0.02 13.00
C SER A 77 14.47 0.78 11.97
N HIS A 78 13.77 1.42 11.02
CA HIS A 78 14.34 2.13 9.87
C HIS A 78 13.59 3.45 9.67
N LEU A 79 13.77 4.39 10.60
CA LEU A 79 13.06 5.68 10.61
C LEU A 79 13.46 6.63 9.48
N ASP A 80 14.54 6.32 8.76
CA ASP A 80 14.92 6.94 7.49
C ASP A 80 13.95 6.61 6.35
N LYS A 81 13.18 5.52 6.49
CA LYS A 81 12.19 5.13 5.49
C LYS A 81 10.87 5.86 5.72
N ARG A 82 10.30 6.33 4.61
CA ARG A 82 8.95 6.91 4.57
C ARG A 82 7.86 5.90 4.95
N PRO A 83 6.70 6.36 5.42
CA PRO A 83 5.53 5.51 5.58
C PRO A 83 5.03 4.99 4.23
N PHE A 84 4.31 3.86 4.23
CA PHE A 84 3.72 3.26 3.03
C PHE A 84 2.25 2.96 3.23
N ARG A 85 1.42 3.23 2.21
CA ARG A 85 -0.01 2.97 2.27
C ARG A 85 -0.28 1.46 2.35
N LEU A 86 -1.21 1.09 3.23
CA LEU A 86 -1.80 -0.24 3.32
C LEU A 86 -3.21 -0.27 2.75
N SER A 87 -4.02 0.76 3.00
CA SER A 87 -5.38 0.85 2.44
C SER A 87 -5.37 0.87 0.91
N THR A 88 -6.55 0.82 0.31
CA THR A 88 -6.72 0.76 -1.15
C THR A 88 -6.37 2.07 -1.85
N GLY A 89 -6.30 3.19 -1.11
CA GLY A 89 -6.20 4.53 -1.70
C GLY A 89 -7.52 5.11 -2.16
N LEU A 90 -8.61 4.37 -1.96
CA LEU A 90 -9.94 4.71 -2.41
C LEU A 90 -10.83 5.04 -1.22
N GLY A 91 -11.71 6.04 -1.35
CA GLY A 91 -12.59 6.48 -0.27
C GLY A 91 -11.83 6.91 0.98
N ILE A 92 -12.52 7.03 2.11
CA ILE A 92 -11.89 7.32 3.41
C ILE A 92 -11.47 5.99 4.03
N ALA A 93 -10.30 5.95 4.68
CA ALA A 93 -9.87 4.83 5.51
C ALA A 93 -9.34 5.32 6.87
N ASN A 94 -9.91 4.79 7.96
CA ASN A 94 -9.67 5.26 9.33
C ASN A 94 -9.49 4.11 10.33
N SER A 95 -9.02 4.48 11.52
CA SER A 95 -8.99 3.64 12.73
C SER A 95 -8.31 2.28 12.54
N PRO A 96 -7.03 2.27 12.11
CA PRO A 96 -6.31 1.03 11.93
C PRO A 96 -5.91 0.42 13.28
N SER A 97 -5.97 -0.91 13.39
CA SER A 97 -5.42 -1.66 14.52
C SER A 97 -4.81 -2.96 14.06
N PHE A 98 -3.72 -3.39 14.71
CA PHE A 98 -3.12 -4.70 14.45
C PHE A 98 -3.91 -5.83 15.09
N TYR A 99 -3.88 -6.99 14.44
CA TYR A 99 -4.12 -8.27 15.09
C TYR A 99 -2.90 -8.70 15.93
N PRO A 100 -3.08 -9.60 16.92
CA PRO A 100 -1.98 -10.07 17.79
C PRO A 100 -0.79 -10.70 17.04
N ASN A 101 -1.01 -11.22 15.82
CA ASN A 101 0.03 -11.81 14.98
C ASN A 101 1.02 -10.78 14.40
N SER A 102 0.77 -9.47 14.58
CA SER A 102 1.56 -8.35 14.01
C SER A 102 1.64 -8.34 12.47
N GLN A 103 0.86 -9.19 11.80
CA GLN A 103 0.82 -9.29 10.34
C GLN A 103 -0.47 -8.70 9.78
N ASP A 104 -1.61 -9.03 10.37
CA ASP A 104 -2.90 -8.58 9.88
C ASP A 104 -3.33 -7.31 10.60
N LEU A 105 -4.17 -6.53 9.92
CA LEU A 105 -4.78 -5.33 10.45
C LEU A 105 -6.27 -5.32 10.20
N ILE A 106 -6.98 -4.62 11.08
CA ILE A 106 -8.36 -4.21 10.90
C ILE A 106 -8.40 -2.70 10.69
N TYR A 107 -9.31 -2.24 9.85
CA TYR A 107 -9.55 -0.81 9.62
C TYR A 107 -10.97 -0.59 9.08
N SER A 108 -11.43 0.65 9.10
CA SER A 108 -12.75 1.02 8.57
C SER A 108 -12.59 1.83 7.29
N SER A 109 -13.41 1.58 6.27
CA SER A 109 -13.34 2.34 5.02
C SER A 109 -14.66 2.48 4.28
N THR A 110 -14.75 3.51 3.43
CA THR A 110 -15.91 3.80 2.57
C THR A 110 -15.70 3.42 1.10
N PHE A 111 -14.57 2.79 0.74
CA PHE A 111 -14.14 2.61 -0.65
C PHE A 111 -15.13 1.82 -1.53
N LEU A 112 -15.98 0.98 -0.95
CA LEU A 112 -17.01 0.24 -1.69
C LEU A 112 -18.14 1.14 -2.20
N LYS A 113 -18.38 2.28 -1.55
CA LYS A 113 -19.43 3.23 -1.91
C LYS A 113 -18.90 4.46 -2.63
N HIS A 114 -17.69 4.89 -2.29
CA HIS A 114 -17.05 6.11 -2.82
C HIS A 114 -15.82 5.81 -3.68
N GLY A 115 -15.67 4.59 -4.21
CA GLY A 115 -14.60 4.24 -5.14
C GLY A 115 -14.62 5.07 -6.44
N LEU A 116 -13.66 4.84 -7.33
CA LEU A 116 -13.64 5.57 -8.60
C LEU A 116 -14.83 5.18 -9.49
N SER A 117 -15.49 6.20 -10.04
CA SER A 117 -16.47 6.00 -11.11
C SER A 117 -15.75 5.52 -12.38
N LYS A 118 -16.39 4.60 -13.11
CA LYS A 118 -15.89 4.13 -14.42
C LYS A 118 -15.83 5.28 -15.43
N ASP A 119 -16.77 6.20 -15.36
CA ASP A 119 -16.96 7.28 -16.35
C ASP A 119 -16.18 8.57 -16.03
N ASP A 120 -15.62 8.69 -14.82
CA ASP A 120 -14.89 9.88 -14.38
C ASP A 120 -13.37 9.63 -14.43
N THR A 121 -12.62 10.48 -15.14
CA THR A 121 -11.14 10.43 -15.19
C THR A 121 -10.47 10.91 -13.90
N SER A 122 -11.22 11.53 -12.99
CA SER A 122 -10.72 11.89 -11.67
C SER A 122 -10.30 10.65 -10.89
N VAL A 123 -9.13 10.71 -10.26
CA VAL A 123 -8.67 9.70 -9.28
C VAL A 123 -9.00 10.08 -7.84
N ASP A 124 -9.63 11.24 -7.63
CA ASP A 124 -10.12 11.65 -6.33
C ASP A 124 -11.41 10.90 -5.99
N SER A 125 -11.29 9.93 -5.11
CA SER A 125 -12.38 9.11 -4.57
C SER A 125 -12.82 9.56 -3.17
N CYS A 126 -12.28 10.66 -2.67
CA CYS A 126 -12.67 11.17 -1.38
C CYS A 126 -14.09 11.73 -1.46
N PRO A 127 -15.01 11.32 -0.57
CA PRO A 127 -16.35 11.91 -0.54
C PRO A 127 -16.22 13.41 -0.25
N LYS A 128 -16.93 14.22 -1.04
CA LYS A 128 -17.01 15.66 -0.79
C LYS A 128 -17.72 15.90 0.53
N SER A 129 -17.21 16.84 1.32
CA SER A 129 -17.89 17.21 2.55
C SER A 129 -19.32 17.66 2.23
N ILE A 130 -20.26 17.35 3.11
CA ILE A 130 -21.66 17.75 2.99
C ILE A 130 -21.75 19.27 2.78
N CYS A 131 -20.89 20.05 3.43
CA CYS A 131 -20.86 21.51 3.29
C CYS A 131 -20.36 22.01 1.93
N GLU A 132 -19.65 21.20 1.16
CA GLU A 132 -19.18 21.51 -0.20
C GLU A 132 -20.13 21.02 -1.30
N GLN A 133 -21.08 20.13 -0.97
CA GLN A 133 -22.03 19.58 -1.93
C GLN A 133 -23.08 20.61 -2.39
N GLU A 134 -23.57 20.47 -3.62
CA GLU A 134 -24.57 21.39 -4.21
C GLU A 134 -25.86 21.47 -3.40
N ARG A 135 -26.24 20.37 -2.72
CA ARG A 135 -27.42 20.30 -1.84
C ARG A 135 -27.43 21.43 -0.80
N THR A 136 -26.27 21.82 -0.30
CA THR A 136 -26.08 22.90 0.68
C THR A 136 -26.39 24.28 0.11
N ARG A 137 -26.34 24.48 -1.22
CA ARG A 137 -26.73 25.76 -1.84
C ARG A 137 -28.23 26.02 -1.76
N PHE A 138 -29.03 24.96 -1.81
CA PHE A 138 -30.49 25.03 -1.85
C PHE A 138 -31.15 24.73 -0.50
N ASP A 139 -30.45 24.04 0.41
CA ASP A 139 -30.92 23.78 1.78
C ASP A 139 -30.42 24.86 2.75
N LEU A 140 -31.27 25.84 3.06
CA LEU A 140 -30.96 26.95 3.97
C LEU A 140 -30.59 26.48 5.39
N THR A 141 -31.14 25.35 5.85
CA THR A 141 -30.84 24.81 7.19
C THR A 141 -29.42 24.29 7.22
N LEU A 142 -29.07 23.45 6.24
CA LEU A 142 -27.73 22.89 6.12
C LEU A 142 -26.68 23.98 5.86
N ARG A 143 -27.01 24.97 5.03
CA ARG A 143 -26.13 26.13 4.79
C ARG A 143 -25.82 26.87 6.09
N ARG A 144 -26.84 27.09 6.92
CA ARG A 144 -26.66 27.74 8.22
C ARG A 144 -25.83 26.88 9.17
N ILE A 145 -26.02 25.56 9.18
CA ILE A 145 -25.15 24.63 9.93
C ILE A 145 -23.69 24.79 9.50
N CYS A 146 -23.42 24.73 8.20
CA CYS A 146 -22.07 24.86 7.67
C CYS A 146 -21.42 26.24 7.93
N GLN A 147 -22.23 27.28 8.15
CA GLN A 147 -21.74 28.63 8.50
C GLN A 147 -21.54 28.81 10.00
N ASP A 148 -22.44 28.25 10.82
CA ASP A 148 -22.47 28.44 12.27
C ASP A 148 -21.52 27.49 13.01
N HIS A 149 -20.98 26.46 12.34
CA HIS A 149 -20.17 25.40 12.94
C HIS A 149 -18.82 25.25 12.23
N SER A 150 -17.74 25.45 12.97
CA SER A 150 -16.36 25.44 12.46
C SER A 150 -15.67 24.06 12.51
N ASN A 151 -16.23 23.08 13.23
CA ASN A 151 -15.59 21.80 13.50
C ASN A 151 -16.58 20.63 13.45
N LEU A 152 -17.07 20.37 12.24
CA LEU A 152 -18.03 19.31 11.95
C LEU A 152 -17.31 17.99 11.62
N LEU A 153 -17.73 16.93 12.30
CA LEU A 153 -17.44 15.54 11.96
C LEU A 153 -18.60 14.98 11.15
N GLU A 154 -18.29 14.41 9.98
CA GLU A 154 -19.27 13.74 9.13
C GLU A 154 -19.34 12.25 9.48
N ILE A 155 -20.55 11.77 9.76
CA ILE A 155 -20.84 10.36 9.97
C ILE A 155 -21.16 9.76 8.60
N HIS A 156 -20.21 9.05 8.01
CA HIS A 156 -20.41 8.37 6.74
C HIS A 156 -21.07 7.00 6.98
N PRO A 157 -22.39 6.81 6.75
CA PRO A 157 -23.04 5.51 6.90
C PRO A 157 -22.43 4.41 6.02
N GLU A 158 -21.59 4.78 5.06
CA GLU A 158 -20.86 3.92 4.13
C GLU A 158 -19.62 3.24 4.73
N PHE A 159 -19.26 3.52 5.99
CA PHE A 159 -18.14 2.85 6.63
C PHE A 159 -18.45 1.38 6.91
N ASP A 160 -17.63 0.52 6.33
CA ASP A 160 -17.52 -0.89 6.68
C ASP A 160 -16.15 -1.20 7.29
N ILE A 161 -16.07 -2.33 8.00
CA ILE A 161 -14.87 -2.83 8.65
C ILE A 161 -14.23 -3.92 7.78
N PHE A 162 -12.92 -3.82 7.59
CA PHE A 162 -12.14 -4.70 6.71
C PHE A 162 -10.93 -5.28 7.42
N LYS A 163 -10.58 -6.51 7.03
CA LYS A 163 -9.31 -7.16 7.40
C LYS A 163 -8.34 -7.13 6.23
N ILE A 164 -7.12 -6.66 6.48
CA ILE A 164 -6.06 -6.49 5.49
C ILE A 164 -4.76 -7.13 5.99
N ASN A 165 -3.96 -7.71 5.12
CA ASN A 165 -2.69 -8.33 5.51
C ASN A 165 -1.53 -7.31 5.57
N ARG A 166 -0.35 -7.76 6.02
CA ARG A 166 0.86 -6.93 6.14
C ARG A 166 1.37 -6.32 4.84
N LEU A 167 0.91 -6.78 3.68
CA LEU A 167 1.30 -6.26 2.37
C LEU A 167 0.27 -5.25 1.83
N GLY A 168 -0.82 -5.03 2.57
CA GLY A 168 -1.93 -4.19 2.16
C GLY A 168 -3.00 -4.95 1.38
N ASN A 169 -2.85 -6.25 1.09
CA ASN A 169 -3.84 -6.99 0.30
C ASN A 169 -5.06 -7.34 1.15
N LEU A 170 -6.24 -7.03 0.60
CA LEU A 170 -7.52 -7.11 1.28
C LEU A 170 -8.04 -8.54 1.20
N GLN A 171 -8.30 -9.16 2.37
CA GLN A 171 -8.75 -10.55 2.42
C GLN A 171 -10.26 -10.67 2.71
N THR A 172 -10.84 -9.75 3.50
CA THR A 172 -12.23 -9.93 3.97
C THR A 172 -12.89 -8.61 4.38
N GLN A 173 -14.16 -8.47 4.02
CA GLN A 173 -15.08 -7.46 4.55
C GLN A 173 -15.84 -8.10 5.73
N LEU A 174 -15.74 -7.50 6.92
CA LEU A 174 -16.29 -8.03 8.17
C LEU A 174 -17.71 -7.50 8.46
N THR A 175 -18.06 -6.36 7.89
CA THR A 175 -19.39 -5.75 7.98
C THR A 175 -19.92 -5.35 6.61
N THR A 176 -21.24 -5.40 6.46
CA THR A 176 -21.94 -5.08 5.21
C THR A 176 -23.21 -4.29 5.51
N SER A 177 -23.13 -3.33 6.44
CA SER A 177 -24.29 -2.63 7.00
C SER A 177 -24.53 -1.32 6.24
N ASP A 178 -25.80 -0.91 6.09
CA ASP A 178 -26.15 0.43 5.57
C ASP A 178 -26.03 1.54 6.64
N PHE A 179 -25.26 1.28 7.68
CA PHE A 179 -25.09 2.13 8.85
C PHE A 179 -23.60 2.25 9.16
N TYR A 180 -23.20 3.37 9.76
CA TYR A 180 -21.82 3.60 10.14
C TYR A 180 -21.35 2.52 11.13
N GLU A 181 -20.41 1.69 10.69
CA GLU A 181 -19.69 0.73 11.52
C GLU A 181 -18.18 1.02 11.39
N ALA A 182 -17.61 1.70 12.39
CA ALA A 182 -16.22 2.16 12.33
C ALA A 182 -15.50 2.10 13.68
N GLU A 183 -14.29 2.68 13.74
CA GLU A 183 -13.47 2.77 14.97
C GLU A 183 -13.19 1.42 15.61
N SER A 184 -12.97 0.42 14.76
CA SER A 184 -12.78 -0.96 15.19
C SER A 184 -11.42 -1.20 15.86
N ILE A 185 -11.40 -2.08 16.86
CA ILE A 185 -10.18 -2.56 17.51
C ILE A 185 -10.28 -4.05 17.85
N VAL A 186 -9.17 -4.76 17.74
CA VAL A 186 -9.07 -6.20 18.05
C VAL A 186 -8.61 -6.39 19.50
N SER A 187 -9.19 -7.38 20.19
CA SER A 187 -8.76 -7.77 21.53
C SER A 187 -7.32 -8.32 21.54
N PRO A 188 -6.59 -8.21 22.68
CA PRO A 188 -5.22 -8.72 22.78
C PRO A 188 -5.06 -10.22 22.49
N ASP A 189 -6.12 -11.01 22.73
CA ASP A 189 -6.16 -12.45 22.42
C ASP A 189 -6.61 -12.76 20.98
N GLY A 190 -7.00 -11.73 20.21
CA GLY A 190 -7.36 -11.84 18.80
C GLY A 190 -8.73 -12.44 18.55
N LYS A 191 -9.57 -12.62 19.58
CA LYS A 191 -10.88 -13.28 19.46
C LYS A 191 -12.02 -12.32 19.16
N TRP A 192 -11.91 -11.07 19.59
CA TRP A 192 -13.01 -10.13 19.55
C TRP A 192 -12.63 -8.85 18.81
N VAL A 193 -13.58 -8.32 18.05
CA VAL A 193 -13.53 -6.97 17.48
C VAL A 193 -14.60 -6.15 18.17
N VAL A 194 -14.21 -5.00 18.70
CA VAL A 194 -15.12 -3.98 19.23
C VAL A 194 -15.15 -2.81 18.27
N TYR A 195 -16.33 -2.24 18.04
CA TYR A 195 -16.52 -1.16 17.06
C TYR A 195 -17.69 -0.24 17.42
N SER A 196 -17.67 0.97 16.88
CA SER A 196 -18.73 1.97 17.00
C SER A 196 -19.80 1.73 15.94
N ASP A 197 -21.07 1.68 16.34
CA ASP A 197 -22.24 1.50 15.47
C ASP A 197 -23.19 2.69 15.64
N TYR A 198 -23.51 3.41 14.57
CA TYR A 198 -24.50 4.49 14.58
C TYR A 198 -25.79 4.05 13.93
N ARG A 199 -26.88 4.13 14.69
CA ARG A 199 -28.24 3.87 14.21
C ARG A 199 -29.11 5.11 14.47
N PRO A 200 -30.34 5.18 13.94
CA PRO A 200 -31.27 6.27 14.24
C PRO A 200 -31.54 6.47 15.74
N SER A 201 -31.33 5.42 16.56
CA SER A 201 -31.45 5.49 18.02
C SER A 201 -30.21 6.06 18.73
N GLY A 202 -29.15 6.40 17.99
CA GLY A 202 -27.86 6.92 18.46
C GLY A 202 -26.71 5.91 18.38
N PHE A 203 -25.56 6.30 18.92
CA PHE A 203 -24.33 5.52 18.88
C PHE A 203 -24.30 4.46 19.98
N ARG A 204 -23.77 3.27 19.65
CA ARG A 204 -23.52 2.19 20.59
C ARG A 204 -22.19 1.50 20.32
N LEU A 205 -21.65 0.88 21.36
CA LEU A 205 -20.51 -0.03 21.23
C LEU A 205 -21.01 -1.44 20.91
N ARG A 206 -20.43 -2.06 19.90
CA ARG A 206 -20.74 -3.45 19.50
C ARG A 206 -19.49 -4.30 19.54
N ILE A 207 -19.72 -5.61 19.60
CA ILE A 207 -18.67 -6.63 19.61
C ILE A 207 -19.04 -7.76 18.65
N MET A 208 -18.04 -8.33 17.98
CA MET A 208 -18.15 -9.50 17.11
C MET A 208 -16.91 -10.38 17.20
N ASN A 209 -17.02 -11.64 16.76
CA ASN A 209 -15.87 -12.53 16.64
C ASN A 209 -14.92 -12.01 15.54
N ALA A 210 -13.62 -11.93 15.84
CA ALA A 210 -12.61 -11.37 14.96
C ALA A 210 -12.26 -12.25 13.75
N THR A 211 -12.64 -13.53 13.78
CA THR A 211 -12.29 -14.53 12.77
C THR A 211 -13.36 -14.63 11.68
N ASP A 212 -14.63 -14.73 12.08
CA ASP A 212 -15.75 -15.02 11.17
C ASP A 212 -16.87 -13.97 11.25
N SER A 213 -16.68 -12.90 12.03
CA SER A 213 -17.67 -11.83 12.24
C SER A 213 -18.99 -12.30 12.87
N SER A 214 -19.04 -13.53 13.40
CA SER A 214 -20.21 -14.08 14.09
C SER A 214 -20.39 -13.48 15.49
N GLY A 215 -21.52 -13.81 16.14
CA GLY A 215 -21.76 -13.42 17.53
C GLY A 215 -21.92 -11.90 17.76
N LYS A 216 -22.35 -11.15 16.72
CA LYS A 216 -22.56 -9.70 16.80
C LYS A 216 -23.55 -9.36 17.92
N ARG A 217 -23.11 -8.60 18.92
CA ARG A 217 -23.98 -8.12 20.01
C ARG A 217 -23.64 -6.71 20.45
N THR A 218 -24.60 -6.04 21.07
CA THR A 218 -24.43 -4.70 21.64
C THR A 218 -23.83 -4.80 23.03
N LEU A 219 -22.80 -4.01 23.31
CA LEU A 219 -22.17 -3.92 24.64
C LEU A 219 -22.82 -2.85 25.51
N THR A 220 -23.16 -1.70 24.93
CA THR A 220 -23.77 -0.58 25.67
C THR A 220 -25.29 -0.58 25.48
N ASN A 221 -26.03 -0.82 26.55
CA ASN A 221 -27.50 -0.73 26.53
C ASN A 221 -27.99 0.71 26.39
N GLU A 222 -27.18 1.68 26.86
CA GLU A 222 -27.43 3.10 26.70
C GLU A 222 -27.02 3.59 25.31
N SER A 223 -27.68 4.65 24.86
CA SER A 223 -27.34 5.33 23.60
C SER A 223 -26.56 6.61 23.87
N PHE A 224 -25.51 6.83 23.08
CA PHE A 224 -24.66 8.00 23.17
C PHE A 224 -24.85 8.93 21.97
N GLY A 225 -24.52 10.21 22.14
CA GLY A 225 -24.51 11.18 21.05
C GLY A 225 -23.38 10.93 20.04
N TYR A 226 -22.25 10.42 20.53
CA TYR A 226 -21.08 9.95 19.78
C TYR A 226 -20.32 8.97 20.67
N ILE A 227 -19.71 7.94 20.07
CA ILE A 227 -18.82 6.98 20.74
C ILE A 227 -17.61 6.73 19.86
N GLY A 228 -16.41 6.70 20.45
CA GLY A 228 -15.19 6.48 19.68
C GLY A 228 -13.96 6.08 20.50
N GLY A 229 -12.90 5.77 19.77
CA GLY A 229 -11.58 5.39 20.28
C GLY A 229 -11.57 4.34 21.38
N ALA A 230 -12.27 3.22 21.17
CA ALA A 230 -12.21 2.10 22.08
C ALA A 230 -10.78 1.53 22.22
N SER A 231 -10.43 1.09 23.44
CA SER A 231 -9.18 0.38 23.74
C SER A 231 -9.45 -0.75 24.72
N PHE A 232 -8.87 -1.93 24.46
CA PHE A 232 -8.90 -3.04 25.42
C PHE A 232 -7.88 -2.85 26.53
N SER A 233 -8.22 -3.33 27.73
CA SER A 233 -7.25 -3.56 28.79
C SER A 233 -6.22 -4.61 28.37
N PRO A 234 -4.99 -4.62 28.94
CA PRO A 234 -3.96 -5.57 28.56
C PRO A 234 -4.36 -7.04 28.71
N ASP A 235 -5.24 -7.35 29.66
CA ASP A 235 -5.80 -8.69 29.90
C ASP A 235 -7.03 -9.01 29.02
N GLY A 236 -7.52 -8.04 28.23
CA GLY A 236 -8.67 -8.18 27.34
C GLY A 236 -10.04 -8.25 28.04
N THR A 237 -10.11 -8.04 29.36
CA THR A 237 -11.37 -8.21 30.11
C THR A 237 -12.25 -6.95 30.13
N LYS A 238 -11.65 -5.78 29.93
CA LYS A 238 -12.31 -4.47 29.94
C LYS A 238 -12.06 -3.72 28.64
N ILE A 239 -12.97 -2.80 28.36
CA ILE A 239 -12.88 -1.87 27.25
C ILE A 239 -13.06 -0.47 27.83
N VAL A 240 -12.18 0.44 27.44
CA VAL A 240 -12.36 1.87 27.69
C VAL A 240 -12.67 2.58 26.38
N PHE A 241 -13.50 3.60 26.44
CA PHE A 241 -13.90 4.39 25.28
C PHE A 241 -14.26 5.80 25.72
N TYR A 242 -14.32 6.73 24.78
CA TYR A 242 -14.90 8.04 25.04
C TYR A 242 -16.26 8.16 24.37
N ALA A 243 -17.20 8.79 25.07
CA ALA A 243 -18.54 9.00 24.56
C ALA A 243 -19.12 10.32 25.04
N SER A 244 -20.07 10.85 24.28
CA SER A 244 -20.85 12.01 24.69
C SER A 244 -22.19 11.56 25.27
N MET A 245 -22.38 11.79 26.57
CA MET A 245 -23.66 11.54 27.24
C MET A 245 -24.66 12.62 26.84
N PRO A 246 -25.90 12.26 26.47
CA PRO A 246 -26.98 13.21 26.40
C PRO A 246 -27.24 13.78 27.80
N ASN A 247 -26.95 15.05 28.04
CA ASN A 247 -27.05 15.62 29.39
C ASN A 247 -28.49 15.85 29.87
N ARG A 248 -29.49 15.76 28.99
CA ARG A 248 -30.94 15.74 29.25
C ARG A 248 -31.65 15.49 27.92
N SER A 249 -32.82 14.84 27.95
CA SER A 249 -33.74 14.71 26.81
C SER A 249 -34.01 16.06 26.09
N ALA A 250 -33.94 17.20 26.81
CA ALA A 250 -34.17 18.53 26.25
C ALA A 250 -33.07 19.08 25.30
N GLU A 251 -31.82 18.65 25.38
CA GLU A 251 -30.72 19.13 24.50
C GLU A 251 -30.68 18.36 23.17
N LEU A 252 -30.94 17.05 23.21
CA LEU A 252 -31.23 16.23 22.02
C LEU A 252 -32.53 16.65 21.33
N GLU A 253 -33.50 17.21 22.08
CA GLU A 253 -34.72 17.81 21.53
C GLU A 253 -34.50 19.26 21.03
N SER A 254 -33.34 19.88 21.26
CA SER A 254 -33.07 21.18 20.65
C SER A 254 -33.07 21.02 19.13
N SER A 255 -33.75 21.93 18.42
CA SER A 255 -33.76 21.91 16.96
C SER A 255 -32.33 21.90 16.39
N LYS A 256 -31.36 22.49 17.10
CA LYS A 256 -29.96 22.57 16.69
C LYS A 256 -29.26 21.21 16.60
N TYR A 257 -29.37 20.34 17.61
CA TYR A 257 -28.71 19.03 17.60
C TYR A 257 -29.44 18.01 16.71
N ARG A 258 -30.79 18.04 16.69
CA ARG A 258 -31.57 17.20 15.75
C ARG A 258 -31.26 17.54 14.30
N ASN A 259 -31.06 18.82 14.00
CA ASN A 259 -30.68 19.24 12.66
C ASN A 259 -29.31 18.71 12.27
N LEU A 260 -28.29 18.78 13.15
CA LEU A 260 -26.97 18.18 12.87
C LEU A 260 -27.06 16.69 12.54
N LEU A 261 -27.69 15.91 13.43
CA LEU A 261 -27.83 14.45 13.22
C LEU A 261 -28.70 14.09 12.00
N ARG A 262 -29.71 14.90 11.65
CA ARG A 262 -30.51 14.71 10.43
C ARG A 262 -29.65 14.72 9.16
N TYR A 263 -28.55 15.46 9.19
CA TYR A 263 -27.57 15.52 8.10
C TYR A 263 -26.34 14.64 8.36
N ASN A 264 -26.38 13.71 9.31
CA ASN A 264 -25.23 12.88 9.70
C ASN A 264 -24.01 13.72 10.14
N LEU A 265 -24.25 14.88 10.77
CA LEU A 265 -23.21 15.77 11.27
C LEU A 265 -23.12 15.73 12.79
N VAL A 266 -21.91 15.87 13.28
CA VAL A 266 -21.60 16.03 14.69
C VAL A 266 -20.71 17.25 14.86
N ASP A 267 -21.11 18.23 15.67
CA ASP A 267 -20.23 19.35 16.01
C ASP A 267 -19.37 18.98 17.22
N MET A 268 -18.07 18.83 16.98
CA MET A 268 -17.10 18.48 18.00
C MET A 268 -16.91 19.58 19.05
N ASN A 269 -17.31 20.82 18.77
CA ASN A 269 -17.29 21.91 19.76
C ASN A 269 -18.46 21.86 20.74
N LEU A 270 -19.60 21.29 20.33
CA LEU A 270 -20.77 21.12 21.20
C LEU A 270 -20.70 19.83 22.01
N ILE A 271 -19.92 18.86 21.56
CA ILE A 271 -19.78 17.58 22.25
C ILE A 271 -18.86 17.71 23.47
N LYS A 272 -19.42 17.41 24.65
CA LYS A 272 -18.66 17.17 25.88
C LYS A 272 -18.44 15.67 26.04
N THR A 273 -17.30 15.18 25.56
CA THR A 273 -16.91 13.78 25.73
C THR A 273 -16.48 13.48 27.16
N LYS A 274 -16.82 12.28 27.63
CA LYS A 274 -16.34 11.69 28.88
C LYS A 274 -15.76 10.31 28.60
N LEU A 275 -14.95 9.80 29.53
CA LEU A 275 -14.38 8.47 29.45
C LEU A 275 -15.27 7.46 30.19
N PHE A 276 -15.40 6.27 29.61
CA PHE A 276 -16.15 5.15 30.15
C PHE A 276 -15.29 3.90 30.17
N VAL A 277 -15.56 3.02 31.13
CA VAL A 277 -15.07 1.64 31.17
C VAL A 277 -16.24 0.68 31.23
N ILE A 278 -16.16 -0.43 30.51
CA ILE A 278 -17.14 -1.51 30.50
C ILE A 278 -16.42 -2.86 30.45
N ASN A 279 -17.00 -3.90 31.03
CA ASN A 279 -16.49 -5.26 30.86
C ASN A 279 -16.82 -5.78 29.45
N ILE A 280 -15.99 -6.69 28.93
CA ILE A 280 -16.20 -7.30 27.61
C ILE A 280 -17.53 -8.08 27.50
N ASP A 281 -18.11 -8.50 28.61
CA ASP A 281 -19.43 -9.14 28.65
C ASP A 281 -20.59 -8.14 28.53
N GLY A 282 -20.33 -6.82 28.58
CA GLY A 282 -21.32 -5.74 28.55
C GLY A 282 -21.77 -5.27 29.93
N THR A 283 -21.23 -5.82 31.02
CA THR A 283 -21.57 -5.43 32.40
C THR A 283 -20.65 -4.32 32.92
N GLY A 284 -21.05 -3.70 34.03
CA GLY A 284 -20.14 -2.83 34.80
C GLY A 284 -19.77 -1.52 34.11
N LEU A 285 -20.62 -0.99 33.24
CA LEU A 285 -20.44 0.33 32.62
C LEU A 285 -20.28 1.41 33.70
N LYS A 286 -19.16 2.14 33.68
CA LYS A 286 -18.83 3.21 34.63
C LYS A 286 -18.22 4.42 33.93
N GLU A 287 -18.65 5.61 34.34
CA GLU A 287 -18.10 6.90 33.91
C GLU A 287 -16.90 7.32 34.79
N PHE A 288 -15.90 7.97 34.18
CA PHE A 288 -14.80 8.65 34.87
C PHE A 288 -15.24 10.03 35.38
N ASN A 289 -15.98 10.07 36.50
CA ASN A 289 -16.61 11.29 37.02
C ASN A 289 -15.64 12.41 37.47
N GLN A 290 -14.32 12.14 37.59
CA GLN A 290 -13.34 13.13 38.07
C GLN A 290 -12.83 14.09 37.00
N LEU A 291 -13.13 13.83 35.72
CA LEU A 291 -12.66 14.66 34.61
C LEU A 291 -13.65 15.78 34.31
N LEU A 292 -13.26 17.02 34.65
CA LEU A 292 -14.13 18.20 34.53
C LEU A 292 -14.25 18.77 33.10
N ARG A 293 -13.53 18.21 32.13
CA ARG A 293 -13.40 18.78 30.78
C ARG A 293 -13.40 17.67 29.72
N PRO A 294 -13.69 18.01 28.45
CA PRO A 294 -13.70 17.04 27.36
C PRO A 294 -12.39 16.25 27.27
N SER A 295 -12.53 14.94 27.13
CA SER A 295 -11.43 13.98 27.07
C SER A 295 -11.67 12.99 25.93
N PHE A 296 -10.64 12.66 25.14
CA PHE A 296 -10.78 11.71 24.03
C PHE A 296 -9.46 11.00 23.74
N ALA A 297 -9.47 10.11 22.75
CA ALA A 297 -8.31 9.36 22.25
C ALA A 297 -7.46 8.78 23.39
N LEU A 298 -7.85 7.61 23.87
CA LEU A 298 -7.27 6.98 25.05
C LEU A 298 -6.66 5.61 24.75
N ILE A 299 -5.74 5.19 25.61
CA ILE A 299 -5.15 3.86 25.59
C ILE A 299 -4.78 3.40 27.00
N PHE A 300 -4.83 2.08 27.21
CA PHE A 300 -4.36 1.45 28.44
C PHE A 300 -2.82 1.39 28.52
N MET A 301 -2.32 1.50 29.74
CA MET A 301 -0.98 1.11 30.15
C MET A 301 -1.00 -0.27 30.84
N ASN A 302 0.19 -0.87 31.04
CA ASN A 302 0.33 -2.18 31.69
C ASN A 302 -0.19 -2.25 33.13
N ASP A 303 -0.12 -1.14 33.87
CA ASP A 303 -0.51 -1.05 35.28
C ASP A 303 -1.99 -0.69 35.46
N GLY A 304 -2.78 -0.70 34.38
CA GLY A 304 -4.19 -0.32 34.37
C GLY A 304 -4.41 1.19 34.33
N LYS A 305 -3.36 2.03 34.33
CA LYS A 305 -3.51 3.46 34.06
C LYS A 305 -3.94 3.70 32.61
N LEU A 306 -4.53 4.86 32.37
CA LEU A 306 -4.92 5.33 31.06
C LEU A 306 -4.10 6.55 30.67
N ILE A 307 -3.67 6.60 29.41
CA ILE A 307 -3.18 7.82 28.76
C ILE A 307 -4.30 8.32 27.85
N PHE A 308 -4.63 9.61 27.91
CA PHE A 308 -5.69 10.23 27.11
C PHE A 308 -5.42 11.70 26.84
N ALA A 309 -6.05 12.25 25.81
CA ALA A 309 -6.05 13.69 25.57
C ALA A 309 -7.09 14.38 26.45
N TYR A 310 -6.69 15.47 27.11
CA TYR A 310 -7.53 16.25 28.03
C TYR A 310 -7.42 17.75 27.72
N LYS A 311 -8.56 18.44 27.67
CA LYS A 311 -8.61 19.85 27.29
C LYS A 311 -8.04 20.76 28.39
N ASN A 312 -7.04 21.57 28.04
CA ASN A 312 -6.27 22.36 29.01
C ASN A 312 -6.80 23.78 29.26
N SER A 313 -7.59 24.35 28.36
CA SER A 313 -8.17 25.69 28.53
C SER A 313 -9.65 25.75 28.16
N THR A 314 -10.38 26.68 28.78
CA THR A 314 -11.74 27.08 28.37
C THR A 314 -11.75 28.03 27.16
N SER A 315 -10.61 28.65 26.81
CA SER A 315 -10.54 29.78 25.86
C SER A 315 -10.19 29.43 24.41
N SER A 316 -9.68 28.22 24.10
CA SER A 316 -9.32 27.84 22.73
C SER A 316 -9.82 26.43 22.38
N GLU A 317 -10.35 26.26 21.15
CA GLU A 317 -10.97 25.01 20.70
C GLU A 317 -9.99 23.83 20.59
N LYS A 318 -8.70 24.08 20.29
CA LYS A 318 -7.71 23.02 19.94
C LYS A 318 -6.64 22.70 20.99
N ASN A 319 -6.74 23.22 22.22
CA ASN A 319 -5.70 23.06 23.24
C ASN A 319 -5.85 21.77 24.05
N TYR A 320 -5.20 20.71 23.58
CA TYR A 320 -5.16 19.39 24.22
C TYR A 320 -3.73 19.00 24.56
N ASP A 321 -3.56 18.46 25.75
CA ASP A 321 -2.34 17.76 26.15
C ASP A 321 -2.68 16.33 26.54
N LEU A 322 -1.66 15.47 26.57
CA LEU A 322 -1.78 14.12 27.10
C LEU A 322 -1.70 14.13 28.62
N TYR A 323 -2.56 13.34 29.24
CA TYR A 323 -2.59 13.09 30.68
C TYR A 323 -2.61 11.59 30.96
N ALA A 324 -2.09 11.20 32.12
CA ALA A 324 -2.24 9.88 32.71
C ALA A 324 -3.15 9.93 33.94
N ALA A 325 -4.00 8.93 34.13
CA ALA A 325 -4.76 8.73 35.37
C ALA A 325 -5.02 7.24 35.61
N GLY A 326 -5.38 6.86 36.84
CA GLY A 326 -5.89 5.51 37.12
C GLY A 326 -7.29 5.29 36.52
N GLU A 327 -7.78 4.04 36.52
CA GLU A 327 -9.10 3.65 35.97
C GLU A 327 -10.31 4.37 36.60
N ASN A 328 -10.13 5.10 37.71
CA ASN A 328 -11.20 5.89 38.34
C ASN A 328 -11.02 7.40 38.14
N GLY A 329 -10.06 7.82 37.31
CA GLY A 329 -9.70 9.23 37.09
C GLY A 329 -8.84 9.86 38.19
N ASN A 330 -8.40 9.06 39.17
CA ASN A 330 -7.53 9.51 40.25
C ASN A 330 -6.07 9.67 39.80
N ASN A 331 -5.31 10.47 40.55
CA ASN A 331 -3.89 10.74 40.29
C ASN A 331 -3.64 11.30 38.88
N LEU A 332 -4.50 12.25 38.47
CA LEU A 332 -4.38 12.91 37.17
C LEU A 332 -3.03 13.63 37.05
N GLU A 333 -2.24 13.23 36.07
CA GLU A 333 -0.90 13.74 35.81
C GLU A 333 -0.79 14.20 34.35
N ARG A 334 -0.28 15.41 34.13
CA ARG A 334 -0.02 15.94 32.78
C ARG A 334 1.30 15.38 32.22
N ILE A 335 1.26 14.84 31.01
CA ILE A 335 2.41 14.21 30.31
C ILE A 335 3.06 15.20 29.34
N THR A 336 2.27 15.81 28.46
CA THR A 336 2.77 16.74 27.44
C THR A 336 2.45 18.19 27.81
N TYR A 337 3.25 19.13 27.29
CA TYR A 337 3.11 20.56 27.56
C TYR A 337 3.19 21.35 26.26
N ASN A 338 2.18 21.27 25.40
CA ASN A 338 2.13 21.95 24.10
C ASN A 338 1.23 23.21 24.19
N PRO A 339 1.76 24.39 24.57
CA PRO A 339 0.95 25.57 24.83
C PRO A 339 0.22 26.05 23.57
N ASN A 340 -1.11 26.12 23.65
CA ASN A 340 -2.02 26.48 22.53
C ASN A 340 -1.93 25.54 21.32
N GLY A 341 -1.28 24.40 21.47
CA GLY A 341 -1.16 23.37 20.45
C GLY A 341 -2.09 22.19 20.71
N PHE A 342 -1.94 21.17 19.89
CA PHE A 342 -2.73 19.95 19.94
C PHE A 342 -1.80 18.78 20.17
N ASP A 343 -1.96 18.06 21.28
CA ASP A 343 -1.37 16.74 21.52
C ASP A 343 -2.47 15.72 21.83
N SER A 344 -2.60 14.69 20.99
CA SER A 344 -3.65 13.68 21.13
C SER A 344 -3.27 12.35 20.46
N TYR A 345 -4.22 11.43 20.35
CA TYR A 345 -4.07 10.10 19.75
C TYR A 345 -2.86 9.33 20.28
N PRO A 346 -2.75 9.16 21.62
CA PRO A 346 -1.68 8.38 22.22
C PRO A 346 -1.75 6.92 21.78
N ALA A 347 -0.58 6.34 21.54
CA ALA A 347 -0.35 4.92 21.40
C ALA A 347 0.81 4.53 22.32
N PHE A 348 0.64 3.48 23.11
CA PHE A 348 1.63 3.06 24.09
C PHE A 348 2.07 1.63 23.78
N ASP A 349 3.38 1.41 23.65
CA ASP A 349 3.97 0.09 23.58
C ASP A 349 4.43 -0.34 24.99
N PRO A 350 3.70 -1.26 25.64
CA PRO A 350 4.03 -1.70 26.98
C PRO A 350 5.35 -2.46 27.10
N LYS A 351 5.82 -3.11 26.03
CA LYS A 351 7.03 -3.93 26.06
C LYS A 351 8.29 -3.08 26.07
N THR A 352 8.24 -1.97 25.34
CA THR A 352 9.38 -1.04 25.20
C THR A 352 9.20 0.24 26.00
N SER A 353 8.05 0.45 26.64
CA SER A 353 7.68 1.69 27.33
C SER A 353 7.84 2.91 26.40
N ARG A 354 7.38 2.80 25.15
CA ARG A 354 7.39 3.91 24.19
C ARG A 354 5.99 4.49 24.03
N LEU A 355 5.91 5.81 23.99
CA LEU A 355 4.68 6.55 23.71
C LEU A 355 4.81 7.22 22.35
N VAL A 356 3.82 7.02 21.50
CA VAL A 356 3.60 7.79 20.27
C VAL A 356 2.38 8.66 20.44
N TRP A 357 2.39 9.87 19.87
CA TRP A 357 1.22 10.74 19.84
C TRP A 357 1.24 11.65 18.62
N SER A 358 0.06 12.15 18.26
CA SER A 358 -0.13 13.18 17.25
C SER A 358 0.04 14.55 17.87
N SER A 359 0.79 15.42 17.22
CA SER A 359 1.10 16.75 17.74
C SER A 359 1.15 17.81 16.65
N SER A 360 0.63 19.00 16.97
CA SER A 360 0.86 20.21 16.17
C SER A 360 2.21 20.88 16.50
N ARG A 361 3.04 20.29 17.37
CA ARG A 361 4.38 20.82 17.63
C ARG A 361 5.19 20.78 16.34
N ASN A 362 5.98 21.83 16.10
CA ASN A 362 6.76 22.01 14.87
C ASN A 362 5.91 22.03 13.57
N ALA A 363 4.60 22.26 13.65
CA ALA A 363 3.78 22.50 12.47
C ALA A 363 4.32 23.71 11.70
N THR A 364 4.62 23.50 10.42
CA THR A 364 5.09 24.56 9.52
C THR A 364 3.93 25.26 8.83
N ARG A 365 2.73 24.68 8.89
CA ARG A 365 1.51 25.18 8.24
C ARG A 365 0.28 25.00 9.13
N PRO A 366 -0.77 25.83 8.95
CA PRO A 366 -2.04 25.63 9.65
C PRO A 366 -2.64 24.25 9.37
N GLY A 367 -3.07 23.56 10.42
CA GLY A 367 -3.68 22.22 10.32
C GLY A 367 -2.71 21.05 10.23
N GLU A 368 -1.40 21.30 10.12
CA GLU A 368 -0.40 20.24 10.10
C GLU A 368 -0.32 19.53 11.47
N ILE A 369 -0.42 18.20 11.47
CA ILE A 369 -0.33 17.35 12.66
C ILE A 369 0.64 16.21 12.36
N ASN A 370 1.71 16.09 13.15
CA ASN A 370 2.77 15.10 12.95
C ASN A 370 2.81 14.07 14.09
N LEU A 371 3.36 12.89 13.82
CA LEU A 371 3.58 11.88 14.84
C LEU A 371 4.91 12.10 15.55
N PHE A 372 4.90 11.93 16.87
CA PHE A 372 6.08 11.98 17.72
C PHE A 372 6.19 10.71 18.54
N ILE A 373 7.42 10.31 18.85
CA ILE A 373 7.71 9.16 19.71
C ILE A 373 8.66 9.57 20.83
N ALA A 374 8.48 8.97 22.00
CA ALA A 374 9.37 9.15 23.14
C ALA A 374 9.48 7.87 23.97
N ASP A 375 10.61 7.73 24.66
CA ASP A 375 10.72 6.79 25.77
C ASP A 375 9.93 7.35 26.96
N PHE A 376 8.98 6.57 27.46
CA PHE A 376 8.08 6.95 28.55
C PHE A 376 8.61 6.44 29.90
N VAL A 377 8.71 7.35 30.87
CA VAL A 377 9.28 7.06 32.19
C VAL A 377 8.19 7.05 33.26
N ASP A 378 7.75 5.87 33.70
CA ASP A 378 6.77 5.72 34.78
C ASP A 378 7.40 5.94 36.18
N SER A 379 6.66 6.53 37.12
CA SER A 379 7.15 6.95 38.45
C SER A 379 7.46 5.78 39.36
N ASN A 380 6.88 4.62 39.06
CA ASN A 380 7.10 3.38 39.79
C ASN A 380 8.10 2.44 39.11
N SER A 381 8.64 2.82 37.95
CA SER A 381 9.66 2.02 37.27
C SER A 381 11.01 2.18 38.00
N LYS A 382 11.32 1.26 38.91
CA LYS A 382 12.72 1.00 39.28
C LYS A 382 13.50 0.83 37.99
N ASN A 383 14.45 1.73 37.75
CA ASN A 383 15.41 1.73 36.65
C ASN A 383 15.48 0.38 35.91
N TYR A 384 14.76 0.24 34.80
CA TYR A 384 15.15 -0.71 33.78
C TYR A 384 16.38 -0.14 33.09
N ALA A 385 17.51 -0.17 33.80
CA ALA A 385 18.81 -0.01 33.20
C ALA A 385 18.94 -1.14 32.18
N PHE A 386 19.07 -0.76 30.91
CA PHE A 386 19.48 -1.65 29.84
C PHE A 386 20.86 -2.24 30.20
N ARG A 387 20.88 -3.35 30.93
CA ARG A 387 22.00 -4.28 30.88
C ARG A 387 21.78 -5.12 29.64
N LYS A 388 22.63 -4.88 28.64
CA LYS A 388 22.90 -5.77 27.52
C LYS A 388 23.29 -7.14 28.11
N LYS A 389 22.31 -8.00 28.41
CA LYS A 389 22.54 -9.40 28.78
C LYS A 389 22.85 -10.13 27.47
N ILE A 390 24.14 -10.25 27.17
CA ILE A 390 24.62 -11.32 26.31
C ILE A 390 24.33 -12.62 27.07
N SER A 391 23.21 -13.27 26.78
CA SER A 391 23.04 -14.67 27.15
C SER A 391 23.98 -15.47 26.25
N LYS A 392 25.08 -15.97 26.81
CA LYS A 392 25.73 -17.15 26.25
C LYS A 392 24.68 -18.26 26.26
N SER A 393 24.11 -18.55 25.10
CA SER A 393 23.30 -19.76 24.94
C SER A 393 24.20 -20.96 25.22
N ARG A 394 23.74 -21.83 26.13
CA ARG A 394 24.28 -23.17 26.27
C ARG A 394 24.03 -23.88 24.94
N ARG A 395 25.09 -24.40 24.34
CA ARG A 395 25.04 -25.31 23.19
C ARG A 395 24.15 -26.51 23.55
N PRO A 396 23.14 -26.86 22.74
CA PRO A 396 22.57 -28.19 22.76
C PRO A 396 23.59 -29.14 22.11
N ASN A 397 24.24 -29.96 22.94
CA ASN A 397 24.94 -31.15 22.47
C ASN A 397 23.91 -32.27 22.30
N SER A 398 23.53 -32.55 21.05
CA SER A 398 23.54 -33.91 20.49
C SER A 398 23.00 -33.85 19.06
N SER A 399 23.94 -33.72 18.16
CA SER A 399 23.80 -33.71 16.71
C SER A 399 23.49 -35.10 16.13
N LYS A 400 22.49 -35.82 16.66
CA LYS A 400 22.19 -37.17 16.15
C LYS A 400 20.74 -37.52 15.80
N ASP A 401 19.74 -36.71 16.16
CA ASP A 401 18.34 -37.01 15.80
C ASP A 401 17.67 -36.00 14.84
N PHE A 402 18.43 -35.03 14.31
CA PHE A 402 17.94 -34.10 13.27
C PHE A 402 18.41 -34.49 11.83
N LEU A 403 19.26 -35.51 11.70
CA LEU A 403 19.91 -35.90 10.43
C LEU A 403 19.38 -37.23 9.85
N ARG A 404 18.12 -37.59 10.12
CA ARG A 404 17.54 -38.85 9.62
C ARG A 404 16.18 -38.76 8.94
N SER A 405 15.78 -37.57 8.47
CA SER A 405 14.60 -37.42 7.59
C SER A 405 14.85 -36.62 6.31
N LEU A 406 16.11 -36.37 5.94
CA LEU A 406 16.46 -35.75 4.66
C LEU A 406 17.16 -36.79 3.77
N ASN A 407 16.36 -37.41 2.91
CA ASN A 407 16.70 -37.98 1.60
C ASN A 407 15.35 -38.53 1.11
N THR A 408 14.70 -37.95 0.11
CA THR A 408 15.19 -37.84 -1.27
C THR A 408 14.49 -36.68 -1.98
N PHE A 409 15.23 -35.78 -2.65
CA PHE A 409 14.97 -35.29 -4.02
C PHE A 409 16.00 -34.18 -4.38
N SER A 410 16.67 -34.40 -5.52
CA SER A 410 17.45 -33.46 -6.35
C SER A 410 18.76 -32.85 -5.82
N THR A 411 19.86 -33.15 -6.52
CA THR A 411 21.25 -32.73 -6.26
C THR A 411 21.62 -31.34 -6.80
N HIS A 412 20.66 -30.42 -6.99
CA HIS A 412 20.94 -29.06 -7.53
C HIS A 412 20.43 -27.88 -6.68
N ALA A 413 19.90 -28.12 -5.47
CA ALA A 413 19.50 -27.01 -4.60
C ALA A 413 20.73 -26.23 -4.10
N ASN A 414 20.81 -24.93 -4.45
CA ASN A 414 21.77 -23.87 -4.02
C ASN A 414 22.72 -23.28 -5.08
N LYS A 415 22.75 -23.75 -6.34
CA LYS A 415 23.58 -23.08 -7.36
C LYS A 415 22.83 -21.86 -7.94
N LEU A 416 23.27 -20.65 -7.55
CA LEU A 416 22.72 -19.39 -8.05
C LEU A 416 23.35 -18.89 -9.34
N HIS A 417 24.61 -19.28 -9.60
CA HIS A 417 25.41 -18.83 -10.74
C HIS A 417 25.95 -20.06 -11.47
N PHE A 418 25.70 -20.17 -12.77
CA PHE A 418 26.11 -21.30 -13.62
C PHE A 418 27.43 -20.99 -14.35
N ASP A 419 28.26 -22.01 -14.60
CA ASP A 419 29.66 -21.81 -15.01
C ASP A 419 29.81 -21.09 -16.37
N ASN A 420 28.79 -21.18 -17.22
CA ASN A 420 28.75 -20.52 -18.53
C ASN A 420 28.13 -19.11 -18.50
N GLU A 421 27.58 -18.65 -17.37
CA GLU A 421 27.02 -17.30 -17.19
C GLU A 421 28.14 -16.25 -17.04
N LYS A 422 28.91 -16.03 -18.11
CA LYS A 422 30.13 -15.20 -18.12
C LYS A 422 29.88 -13.71 -17.89
N HIS A 423 28.68 -13.23 -18.19
CA HIS A 423 28.29 -11.84 -17.98
C HIS A 423 27.75 -11.55 -16.58
N LEU A 424 27.51 -12.58 -15.76
CA LEU A 424 26.88 -12.44 -14.46
C LEU A 424 27.91 -12.68 -13.35
N LYS A 425 27.92 -11.81 -12.34
CA LYS A 425 28.72 -11.98 -11.12
C LYS A 425 27.89 -11.62 -9.90
N ASN A 426 28.23 -12.19 -8.74
CA ASN A 426 27.58 -11.91 -7.47
C ASN A 426 26.05 -12.10 -7.52
N VAL A 427 25.61 -13.19 -8.16
CA VAL A 427 24.19 -13.49 -8.35
C VAL A 427 23.48 -13.64 -7.01
N GLN A 428 22.42 -12.86 -6.82
CA GLN A 428 21.62 -12.74 -5.62
C GLN A 428 20.15 -13.02 -5.93
N GLN A 429 19.47 -13.78 -5.07
CA GLN A 429 18.00 -13.86 -5.07
C GLN A 429 17.38 -12.70 -4.30
N LEU A 430 16.35 -12.06 -4.85
CA LEU A 430 15.68 -10.89 -4.26
C LEU A 430 14.28 -11.20 -3.69
N THR A 431 13.55 -12.12 -4.32
CA THR A 431 12.20 -12.50 -3.87
C THR A 431 12.16 -13.98 -3.50
N PHE A 432 11.17 -14.35 -2.67
CA PHE A 432 11.10 -15.67 -2.07
C PHE A 432 9.65 -16.15 -2.03
N GLY A 433 9.27 -16.96 -3.03
CA GLY A 433 7.96 -17.55 -3.19
C GLY A 433 6.96 -16.66 -3.93
N GLY A 434 5.87 -17.28 -4.39
CA GLY A 434 4.86 -16.62 -5.22
C GLY A 434 5.26 -16.58 -6.70
N GLN A 435 4.61 -15.71 -7.45
CA GLN A 435 4.90 -15.42 -8.85
C GLN A 435 5.41 -13.98 -8.90
N ASN A 436 6.70 -13.78 -9.16
CA ASN A 436 7.34 -12.47 -9.19
C ASN A 436 7.94 -12.26 -10.58
N ALA A 437 7.56 -11.19 -11.25
CA ALA A 437 8.01 -10.88 -12.61
C ALA A 437 8.33 -9.39 -12.74
N GLU A 438 9.06 -9.07 -13.82
CA GLU A 438 9.27 -7.69 -14.27
C GLU A 438 9.79 -6.73 -13.18
N GLY A 439 11.06 -6.87 -12.80
CA GLY A 439 11.70 -5.97 -11.83
C GLY A 439 12.35 -4.77 -12.52
N TYR A 440 11.73 -3.60 -12.44
CA TYR A 440 12.24 -2.37 -13.04
C TYR A 440 13.01 -1.53 -12.02
N PHE A 441 14.25 -1.13 -12.34
CA PHE A 441 15.08 -0.34 -11.44
C PHE A 441 14.48 1.03 -11.15
N SER A 442 14.66 1.47 -9.90
CA SER A 442 14.62 2.90 -9.56
C SER A 442 15.71 3.65 -10.32
N PHE A 443 15.49 4.92 -10.64
CA PHE A 443 16.50 5.75 -11.30
C PHE A 443 17.86 5.80 -10.58
N GLN A 444 17.87 5.64 -9.25
CA GLN A 444 19.10 5.60 -8.43
C GLN A 444 19.72 4.19 -8.31
N ASP A 445 19.14 3.18 -8.97
CA ASP A 445 19.51 1.77 -8.90
C ASP A 445 19.58 1.20 -7.46
N ASP A 446 18.82 1.77 -6.51
CA ASP A 446 18.80 1.39 -5.09
C ASP A 446 17.62 0.48 -4.70
N GLY A 447 16.75 0.18 -5.67
CA GLY A 447 15.64 -0.74 -5.56
C GLY A 447 14.93 -0.93 -6.89
N ILE A 448 13.77 -1.58 -6.82
CA ILE A 448 12.92 -1.89 -7.98
C ILE A 448 11.44 -1.66 -7.68
N VAL A 449 10.65 -1.49 -8.73
CA VAL A 449 9.23 -1.85 -8.74
C VAL A 449 9.06 -3.18 -9.47
N LEU A 450 8.12 -4.00 -9.01
CA LEU A 450 7.89 -5.33 -9.55
C LEU A 450 6.42 -5.70 -9.53
N GLN A 451 6.06 -6.62 -10.41
CA GLN A 451 4.78 -7.31 -10.39
C GLN A 451 4.90 -8.59 -9.54
N ALA A 452 3.94 -8.81 -8.64
CA ALA A 452 3.88 -10.06 -7.90
C ALA A 452 2.46 -10.52 -7.53
N ALA A 453 2.28 -11.84 -7.48
CA ALA A 453 1.04 -12.51 -7.07
C ALA A 453 1.32 -13.80 -6.29
N GLY A 454 0.28 -14.36 -5.67
CA GLY A 454 0.31 -15.66 -5.01
C GLY A 454 -0.35 -15.61 -3.64
N LEU A 455 -1.40 -16.42 -3.44
CA LEU A 455 -2.22 -16.40 -2.23
C LEU A 455 -1.41 -16.65 -0.95
N GLU A 456 -0.45 -17.58 -0.97
CA GLU A 456 0.36 -17.92 0.21
C GLU A 456 1.32 -16.79 0.60
N ARG A 457 2.03 -16.20 -0.37
CA ARG A 457 3.04 -15.17 -0.11
C ARG A 457 2.45 -13.77 0.02
N TYR A 458 1.54 -13.43 -0.89
CA TYR A 458 1.02 -12.08 -1.08
C TYR A 458 -0.42 -11.92 -0.57
N GLY A 459 -1.17 -13.01 -0.38
CA GLY A 459 -2.57 -12.95 0.03
C GLY A 459 -3.53 -12.50 -1.08
N THR A 460 -3.10 -12.59 -2.34
CA THR A 460 -3.92 -12.31 -3.53
C THR A 460 -3.50 -13.23 -4.67
N SER A 461 -4.46 -13.67 -5.48
CA SER A 461 -4.22 -14.39 -6.73
C SER A 461 -3.96 -13.45 -7.92
N CYS A 462 -4.23 -12.16 -7.75
CA CYS A 462 -3.97 -11.14 -8.77
C CYS A 462 -2.56 -10.59 -8.68
N ASP A 463 -1.99 -10.32 -9.85
CA ASP A 463 -0.83 -9.47 -9.97
C ASP A 463 -1.09 -8.09 -9.37
N GLN A 464 -0.18 -7.68 -8.49
CA GLN A 464 -0.15 -6.38 -7.85
C GLN A 464 1.25 -5.79 -8.00
N ILE A 465 1.34 -4.46 -7.89
CA ILE A 465 2.61 -3.75 -8.05
C ILE A 465 3.19 -3.44 -6.69
N TYR A 466 4.47 -3.76 -6.52
CA TYR A 466 5.21 -3.54 -5.30
C TYR A 466 6.51 -2.80 -5.56
N ARG A 467 7.04 -2.21 -4.51
CA ARG A 467 8.40 -1.66 -4.43
C ARG A 467 9.24 -2.50 -3.48
N LEU A 468 10.48 -2.76 -3.89
CA LEU A 468 11.50 -3.45 -3.11
C LEU A 468 12.78 -2.62 -3.09
N ALA A 469 13.23 -2.21 -1.91
CA ALA A 469 14.55 -1.60 -1.74
C ALA A 469 15.62 -2.69 -1.61
N PHE A 470 16.83 -2.44 -2.10
CA PHE A 470 17.96 -3.36 -1.95
C PHE A 470 18.66 -3.24 -0.59
N THR A 471 18.38 -2.17 0.16
CA THR A 471 18.94 -1.96 1.50
C THR A 471 17.83 -1.91 2.58
N PRO A 472 17.92 -2.75 3.63
CA PRO A 472 18.88 -3.85 3.79
C PRO A 472 18.68 -4.93 2.72
N THR A 473 19.69 -5.79 2.53
CA THR A 473 19.65 -6.91 1.58
C THR A 473 18.35 -7.71 1.74
N PRO A 474 17.56 -7.92 0.65
CA PRO A 474 16.32 -8.66 0.73
C PRO A 474 16.48 -10.09 1.26
N THR A 475 15.54 -10.50 2.10
CA THR A 475 15.42 -11.88 2.63
C THR A 475 13.98 -12.36 2.47
N ASN A 476 13.73 -13.63 2.80
CA ASN A 476 12.37 -14.19 2.84
C ASN A 476 11.43 -13.46 3.84
N GLU A 477 11.98 -12.74 4.82
CA GLU A 477 11.23 -11.93 5.78
C GLU A 477 10.96 -10.50 5.28
N THR A 478 11.57 -10.08 4.17
CA THR A 478 11.36 -8.75 3.60
C THR A 478 9.89 -8.55 3.24
N ILE A 479 9.31 -7.46 3.73
CA ILE A 479 7.94 -7.06 3.43
C ILE A 479 7.98 -6.04 2.30
N LEU A 480 7.43 -6.42 1.14
CA LEU A 480 7.32 -5.54 -0.01
C LEU A 480 6.29 -4.43 0.23
N GLN A 481 6.51 -3.28 -0.41
CA GLN A 481 5.65 -2.10 -0.27
C GLN A 481 4.70 -2.04 -1.46
N ARG A 482 3.40 -2.27 -1.25
CA ARG A 482 2.45 -2.24 -2.37
C ARG A 482 2.21 -0.81 -2.86
N LEU A 483 2.31 -0.61 -4.17
CA LEU A 483 1.97 0.64 -4.86
C LEU A 483 0.56 0.61 -5.44
N SER A 484 0.10 -0.55 -5.92
CA SER A 484 -1.27 -0.71 -6.43
C SER A 484 -2.33 -0.60 -5.33
N THR A 485 -3.60 -0.57 -5.74
CA THR A 485 -4.76 -0.46 -4.84
C THR A 485 -5.06 -1.75 -4.08
N GLY A 486 -4.51 -2.90 -4.50
CA GLY A 486 -4.91 -4.21 -3.97
C GLY A 486 -6.13 -4.81 -4.59
N LEU A 487 -6.71 -4.12 -5.56
CA LEU A 487 -7.95 -4.47 -6.22
C LEU A 487 -7.69 -4.64 -7.72
N GLY A 488 -8.48 -5.47 -8.37
CA GLY A 488 -8.27 -5.79 -9.77
C GLY A 488 -6.93 -6.49 -10.02
N VAL A 489 -6.60 -6.66 -11.28
CA VAL A 489 -5.27 -7.09 -11.71
C VAL A 489 -4.47 -5.87 -12.15
N CYS A 490 -3.17 -5.87 -11.86
CA CYS A 490 -2.24 -4.82 -12.26
C CYS A 490 -1.09 -5.41 -13.05
N THR A 491 -0.51 -4.63 -13.97
CA THR A 491 0.66 -5.07 -14.72
C THR A 491 1.56 -3.91 -15.15
N CYS A 492 2.78 -4.25 -15.58
CA CYS A 492 3.70 -3.36 -16.31
C CYS A 492 3.93 -2.02 -15.61
N SER A 493 4.63 -2.07 -14.49
CA SER A 493 4.97 -0.86 -13.74
C SER A 493 6.28 -0.23 -14.20
N TYR A 494 6.43 1.09 -14.13
CA TYR A 494 7.70 1.76 -14.42
C TYR A 494 7.88 3.00 -13.53
N LEU A 495 9.11 3.34 -13.14
CA LEU A 495 9.39 4.51 -12.30
C LEU A 495 9.78 5.74 -13.12
N PHE A 496 9.35 6.91 -12.66
CA PHE A 496 9.84 8.18 -13.18
C PHE A 496 11.26 8.49 -12.67
N PRO A 497 12.07 9.23 -13.44
CA PRO A 497 13.39 9.71 -12.99
C PRO A 497 13.36 10.57 -11.71
N ASP A 498 12.21 11.14 -11.35
CA ASP A 498 12.05 11.95 -10.13
C ASP A 498 12.10 11.14 -8.83
N GLY A 499 12.04 9.80 -8.91
CA GLY A 499 12.04 8.89 -7.75
C GLY A 499 10.80 8.98 -6.85
N LYS A 500 9.80 9.77 -7.26
CA LYS A 500 8.56 10.04 -6.54
C LYS A 500 7.36 9.41 -7.21
N HIS A 501 7.37 9.28 -8.53
CA HIS A 501 6.23 8.73 -9.26
C HIS A 501 6.56 7.42 -9.96
N SER A 502 5.51 6.65 -10.20
CA SER A 502 5.52 5.46 -11.05
C SER A 502 4.23 5.40 -11.88
N ILE A 503 4.24 4.61 -12.94
CA ILE A 503 3.02 4.17 -13.63
C ILE A 503 2.79 2.69 -13.42
N HIS A 504 1.55 2.24 -13.60
CA HIS A 504 1.20 0.85 -13.88
C HIS A 504 -0.18 0.80 -14.52
N ALA A 505 -0.45 -0.28 -15.25
CA ALA A 505 -1.79 -0.57 -15.75
C ALA A 505 -2.60 -1.30 -14.68
N ALA A 506 -3.88 -0.99 -14.54
CA ALA A 506 -4.77 -1.70 -13.62
C ALA A 506 -6.24 -1.76 -14.07
N THR A 507 -6.97 -2.76 -13.59
CA THR A 507 -8.41 -2.96 -13.91
C THR A 507 -9.36 -2.55 -12.78
N PHE A 508 -8.85 -1.99 -11.68
CA PHE A 508 -9.63 -1.82 -10.45
C PHE A 508 -10.88 -0.91 -10.59
N LYS A 509 -10.92 0.01 -11.56
CA LYS A 509 -12.14 0.82 -11.84
C LYS A 509 -13.31 -0.06 -12.29
N TYR A 510 -13.02 -1.22 -12.87
CA TYR A 510 -14.00 -2.17 -13.35
C TYR A 510 -14.18 -3.38 -12.42
N ALA A 511 -13.50 -3.39 -11.26
CA ALA A 511 -13.67 -4.41 -10.25
C ALA A 511 -15.13 -4.50 -9.80
N ASN A 512 -15.64 -5.72 -9.72
CA ASN A 512 -16.98 -5.97 -9.19
C ASN A 512 -16.89 -6.20 -7.68
N PHE A 513 -17.61 -5.41 -6.90
CA PHE A 513 -17.64 -5.52 -5.46
C PHE A 513 -18.91 -6.25 -5.02
N THR A 514 -18.75 -7.51 -4.63
CA THR A 514 -19.85 -8.26 -3.99
C THR A 514 -19.73 -8.11 -2.48
N PRO A 515 -20.76 -7.63 -1.76
CA PRO A 515 -20.72 -7.56 -0.30
C PRO A 515 -20.30 -8.91 0.32
N GLY A 516 -19.30 -8.88 1.20
CA GLY A 516 -18.76 -10.08 1.86
C GLY A 516 -17.82 -10.94 1.01
N LYS A 517 -17.66 -10.67 -0.30
CA LYS A 517 -16.70 -11.37 -1.18
C LYS A 517 -15.94 -10.36 -2.05
N LEU A 518 -14.73 -10.02 -1.62
CA LEU A 518 -13.87 -9.01 -2.25
C LEU A 518 -12.83 -9.60 -3.22
N ASP A 519 -13.15 -10.73 -3.84
CA ASP A 519 -12.33 -11.23 -4.95
C ASP A 519 -12.58 -10.35 -6.18
N THR A 520 -11.68 -9.40 -6.39
CA THR A 520 -11.76 -8.41 -7.48
C THR A 520 -10.92 -8.82 -8.69
N CYS A 521 -10.37 -10.04 -8.69
CA CYS A 521 -9.65 -10.56 -9.83
C CYS A 521 -10.59 -10.81 -11.00
N PRO A 522 -10.36 -10.18 -12.18
CA PRO A 522 -11.14 -10.52 -13.34
C PRO A 522 -10.92 -12.01 -13.68
N PRO A 523 -11.99 -12.77 -13.97
CA PRO A 523 -11.85 -14.16 -14.37
C PRO A 523 -11.09 -14.21 -15.70
N LYS A 524 -10.11 -15.12 -15.81
CA LYS A 524 -9.45 -15.41 -17.09
C LYS A 524 -10.48 -15.90 -18.11
N LYS A 525 -10.40 -15.46 -19.36
CA LYS A 525 -11.36 -15.81 -20.41
C LYS A 525 -11.43 -17.32 -20.62
N CYS A 526 -10.29 -18.01 -20.64
CA CYS A 526 -10.24 -19.47 -20.77
C CYS A 526 -10.72 -20.26 -19.55
N ALA A 527 -10.95 -19.61 -18.41
CA ALA A 527 -11.56 -20.21 -17.22
C ALA A 527 -13.06 -19.85 -17.08
N SER A 528 -13.60 -19.04 -17.99
CA SER A 528 -15.00 -18.58 -17.95
C SER A 528 -15.99 -19.67 -18.32
N GLU A 529 -17.27 -19.48 -17.95
CA GLU A 529 -18.36 -20.37 -18.40
C GLU A 529 -18.51 -20.36 -19.93
N GLU A 530 -18.28 -19.21 -20.57
CA GLU A 530 -18.31 -19.08 -22.03
C GLU A 530 -17.31 -20.02 -22.70
N ALA A 531 -16.09 -20.16 -22.16
CA ALA A 531 -15.07 -21.08 -22.68
C ALA A 531 -15.46 -22.56 -22.55
N LYS A 532 -16.46 -22.90 -21.72
CA LYS A 532 -16.98 -24.27 -21.62
C LYS A 532 -18.06 -24.55 -22.66
N THR A 533 -18.84 -23.53 -23.02
CA THR A 533 -20.02 -23.64 -23.88
C THR A 533 -19.77 -23.28 -25.34
N ASP A 534 -18.88 -22.32 -25.60
CA ASP A 534 -18.51 -21.90 -26.95
C ASP A 534 -17.45 -22.86 -27.52
N PRO A 535 -17.74 -23.59 -28.61
CA PRO A 535 -16.82 -24.58 -29.16
C PRO A 535 -15.53 -23.96 -29.71
N ILE A 536 -15.58 -22.74 -30.27
CA ILE A 536 -14.41 -22.04 -30.84
C ILE A 536 -13.48 -21.63 -29.70
N LEU A 537 -14.02 -20.94 -28.69
CA LEU A 537 -13.23 -20.50 -27.55
C LEU A 537 -12.64 -21.70 -26.79
N LYS A 538 -13.43 -22.77 -26.62
CA LYS A 538 -12.96 -24.02 -26.01
C LYS A 538 -11.78 -24.62 -26.75
N GLU A 539 -11.81 -24.64 -28.08
CA GLU A 539 -10.71 -25.14 -28.90
C GLU A 539 -9.46 -24.28 -28.72
N LEU A 540 -9.59 -22.94 -28.80
CA LEU A 540 -8.48 -22.01 -28.60
C LEU A 540 -7.82 -22.19 -27.22
N CYS A 541 -8.63 -22.29 -26.17
CA CYS A 541 -8.15 -22.44 -24.79
C CYS A 541 -7.51 -23.80 -24.46
N ASN A 542 -7.82 -24.86 -25.21
CA ASN A 542 -7.25 -26.19 -24.99
C ASN A 542 -5.98 -26.46 -25.81
N THR A 543 -5.79 -25.73 -26.90
CA THR A 543 -4.74 -26.03 -27.89
C THR A 543 -3.56 -25.06 -27.85
N SER A 544 -3.70 -23.92 -27.17
CA SER A 544 -2.69 -22.86 -27.15
C SER A 544 -2.53 -22.22 -25.78
N TYR A 545 -1.33 -21.71 -25.53
CA TYR A 545 -1.08 -20.78 -24.44
C TYR A 545 -1.60 -19.40 -24.84
N THR A 546 -2.61 -18.90 -24.13
CA THR A 546 -3.26 -17.62 -24.45
C THR A 546 -3.06 -16.60 -23.33
N TRP A 547 -3.00 -15.33 -23.72
CA TRP A 547 -2.99 -14.19 -22.83
C TRP A 547 -4.29 -13.39 -22.95
N ASP A 548 -4.84 -13.01 -21.81
CA ASP A 548 -5.99 -12.11 -21.71
C ASP A 548 -5.55 -10.66 -21.97
N LEU A 549 -6.14 -10.04 -23.00
CA LEU A 549 -6.10 -8.60 -23.20
C LEU A 549 -7.28 -7.97 -22.48
N PHE A 550 -7.21 -7.83 -21.16
CA PHE A 550 -8.29 -7.22 -20.38
C PHE A 550 -8.61 -5.81 -20.90
N PRO A 551 -9.77 -5.59 -21.54
CA PRO A 551 -10.07 -4.29 -22.16
C PRO A 551 -10.24 -3.18 -21.13
N GLN A 552 -10.37 -3.54 -19.85
CA GLN A 552 -10.50 -2.66 -18.69
C GLN A 552 -9.19 -2.07 -18.18
N TYR A 553 -8.05 -2.47 -18.73
CA TYR A 553 -6.77 -1.89 -18.33
C TYR A 553 -6.69 -0.42 -18.75
N ASP A 554 -6.42 0.42 -17.76
CA ASP A 554 -6.01 1.81 -17.93
C ASP A 554 -4.67 2.02 -17.21
N ILE A 555 -3.89 3.01 -17.67
CA ILE A 555 -2.61 3.38 -17.07
C ILE A 555 -2.84 4.46 -16.01
N PHE A 556 -2.34 4.21 -14.80
CA PHE A 556 -2.43 5.13 -13.67
C PHE A 556 -1.06 5.61 -13.23
N LYS A 557 -0.96 6.89 -12.87
CA LYS A 557 0.20 7.47 -12.21
C LYS A 557 0.01 7.41 -10.70
N VAL A 558 1.05 6.97 -10.00
CA VAL A 558 1.03 6.71 -8.55
C VAL A 558 2.26 7.33 -7.90
N ASN A 559 2.09 7.93 -6.72
CA ASN A 559 3.19 8.54 -5.97
C ASN A 559 3.94 7.51 -5.10
N GLU A 560 4.95 8.00 -4.38
CA GLU A 560 5.90 7.19 -3.64
C GLU A 560 5.34 6.51 -2.39
N TYR A 561 4.13 6.91 -2.00
CA TYR A 561 3.36 6.33 -0.90
C TYR A 561 2.37 5.26 -1.37
N GLY A 562 2.17 5.14 -2.69
CA GLY A 562 1.19 4.27 -3.33
C GLY A 562 -0.13 4.97 -3.70
N ASN A 563 -0.29 6.28 -3.47
CA ASN A 563 -1.53 7.00 -3.80
C ASN A 563 -1.66 7.32 -5.29
N LEU A 564 -2.87 7.15 -5.82
CA LEU A 564 -3.21 7.52 -7.20
C LEU A 564 -3.11 9.04 -7.35
N VAL A 565 -2.42 9.48 -8.40
CA VAL A 565 -2.22 10.91 -8.72
C VAL A 565 -2.97 11.32 -9.98
N ALA A 566 -3.00 10.44 -10.98
CA ALA A 566 -3.74 10.67 -12.22
C ALA A 566 -4.11 9.35 -12.90
N GLN A 567 -5.19 9.37 -13.67
CA GLN A 567 -5.49 8.38 -14.68
C GLN A 567 -4.97 8.94 -16.02
N LEU A 568 -4.03 8.24 -16.66
CA LEU A 568 -3.35 8.72 -17.87
C LEU A 568 -4.04 8.26 -19.16
N THR A 569 -4.78 7.16 -19.09
CA THR A 569 -5.62 6.66 -20.19
C THR A 569 -7.01 6.32 -19.69
N ASN A 570 -8.01 6.40 -20.55
CA ASN A 570 -9.41 6.11 -20.24
C ASN A 570 -10.14 5.47 -21.43
N THR A 571 -9.38 4.82 -22.33
CA THR A 571 -9.93 4.24 -23.55
C THR A 571 -10.23 2.77 -23.37
N TRP A 572 -11.42 2.34 -23.78
CA TRP A 572 -11.74 0.92 -23.78
C TRP A 572 -10.88 0.19 -24.80
N GLY A 573 -10.19 -0.87 -24.38
CA GLY A 573 -9.33 -1.66 -25.25
C GLY A 573 -7.88 -1.66 -24.79
N TYR A 574 -7.63 -2.22 -23.61
CA TYR A 574 -6.31 -2.65 -23.13
C TYR A 574 -5.24 -1.56 -23.28
N ASP A 575 -5.15 -0.63 -22.34
CA ASP A 575 -4.01 0.29 -22.24
C ASP A 575 -3.04 -0.23 -21.16
N ALA A 576 -1.95 -0.87 -21.58
CA ALA A 576 -0.99 -1.49 -20.67
C ALA A 576 0.45 -1.44 -21.21
N GLU A 577 1.37 -2.18 -20.55
CA GLU A 577 2.76 -2.33 -21.02
C GLU A 577 3.51 -0.98 -21.15
N GLY A 578 3.21 -0.06 -20.23
CA GLY A 578 3.76 1.29 -20.24
C GLY A 578 5.22 1.36 -19.77
N ALA A 579 6.08 2.04 -20.53
CA ALA A 579 7.45 2.40 -20.14
C ALA A 579 7.66 3.91 -20.24
N ILE A 580 8.54 4.45 -19.38
CA ILE A 580 8.83 5.89 -19.32
C ILE A 580 10.16 6.19 -20.00
N SER A 581 10.19 7.25 -20.80
CA SER A 581 11.40 7.77 -21.44
C SER A 581 12.48 8.16 -20.41
N PRO A 582 13.79 8.09 -20.75
CA PRO A 582 14.88 8.43 -19.84
C PRO A 582 14.80 9.85 -19.25
N ASP A 583 14.24 10.80 -20.00
CA ASP A 583 14.05 12.19 -19.54
C ASP A 583 12.73 12.41 -18.76
N GLY A 584 11.90 11.37 -18.64
CA GLY A 584 10.64 11.37 -17.90
C GLY A 584 9.49 12.09 -18.60
N LYS A 585 9.64 12.56 -19.84
CA LYS A 585 8.63 13.43 -20.50
C LYS A 585 7.58 12.67 -21.28
N SER A 586 7.90 11.46 -21.75
CA SER A 586 7.02 10.64 -22.57
C SER A 586 6.84 9.24 -22.00
N ILE A 587 5.69 8.64 -22.32
CA ILE A 587 5.33 7.26 -21.99
C ILE A 587 5.01 6.54 -23.30
N VAL A 588 5.65 5.39 -23.53
CA VAL A 588 5.29 4.45 -24.59
C VAL A 588 4.48 3.30 -23.98
N PHE A 589 3.48 2.78 -24.68
CA PHE A 589 2.57 1.76 -24.14
C PHE A 589 1.87 0.98 -25.27
N THR A 590 1.26 -0.15 -24.93
CA THR A 590 0.42 -0.94 -25.85
C THR A 590 -1.03 -0.50 -25.72
N SER A 591 -1.73 -0.35 -26.86
CA SER A 591 -3.18 -0.06 -26.87
C SER A 591 -3.94 -0.83 -27.94
N LEU A 592 -5.10 -1.39 -27.60
CA LEU A 592 -6.07 -2.00 -28.52
C LEU A 592 -7.12 -0.99 -29.03
N ARG A 593 -6.96 0.32 -28.77
CA ARG A 593 -7.97 1.36 -29.11
C ARG A 593 -8.32 1.49 -30.60
N THR A 594 -7.46 1.01 -31.49
CA THR A 594 -7.68 0.98 -32.95
C THR A 594 -8.10 -0.39 -33.49
N GLY A 595 -8.37 -1.35 -32.61
CA GLY A 595 -8.84 -2.70 -32.96
C GLY A 595 -7.74 -3.75 -33.07
N ASP A 596 -6.46 -3.36 -32.97
CA ASP A 596 -5.29 -4.23 -32.88
C ASP A 596 -4.35 -3.71 -31.76
N PRO A 597 -3.63 -4.56 -31.00
CA PRO A 597 -2.65 -4.11 -30.02
C PRO A 597 -1.47 -3.45 -30.73
N GLU A 598 -1.37 -2.14 -30.59
CA GLU A 598 -0.39 -1.32 -31.28
C GLU A 598 0.50 -0.59 -30.27
N ILE A 599 1.69 -0.15 -30.70
CA ILE A 599 2.55 0.73 -29.90
C ILE A 599 2.07 2.18 -30.03
N TRP A 600 1.86 2.81 -28.87
CA TRP A 600 1.49 4.20 -28.74
C TRP A 600 2.48 4.94 -27.87
N ILE A 601 2.55 6.26 -28.05
CA ILE A 601 3.31 7.15 -27.18
C ILE A 601 2.50 8.39 -26.84
N MET A 602 2.65 8.89 -25.62
CA MET A 602 1.99 10.08 -25.10
C MET A 602 2.94 10.90 -24.24
N ASN A 603 2.53 12.11 -23.88
CA ASN A 603 3.20 12.88 -22.84
C ASN A 603 3.03 12.21 -21.47
N SER A 604 3.94 12.48 -20.53
CA SER A 604 3.93 11.94 -19.16
C SER A 604 2.73 12.34 -18.30
N ASP A 605 1.93 13.30 -18.76
CA ASP A 605 0.67 13.72 -18.16
C ASP A 605 -0.56 13.05 -18.81
N GLY A 606 -0.37 12.18 -19.81
CA GLY A 606 -1.42 11.49 -20.56
C GLY A 606 -1.88 12.23 -21.82
N SER A 607 -1.41 13.45 -22.08
CA SER A 607 -1.81 14.24 -23.25
C SER A 607 -1.12 13.79 -24.54
N ASN A 608 -1.70 14.17 -25.69
CA ASN A 608 -1.16 13.93 -27.04
C ASN A 608 -0.78 12.47 -27.36
N PRO A 609 -1.69 11.50 -27.15
CA PRO A 609 -1.44 10.13 -27.58
C PRO A 609 -1.31 10.04 -29.11
N ARG A 610 -0.28 9.34 -29.60
CA ARG A 610 -0.09 9.01 -31.02
C ARG A 610 0.32 7.55 -31.20
N GLN A 611 -0.16 6.96 -32.28
CA GLN A 611 0.17 5.59 -32.70
C GLN A 611 1.51 5.57 -33.45
N LEU A 612 2.30 4.51 -33.25
CA LEU A 612 3.61 4.32 -33.89
C LEU A 612 3.63 3.17 -34.89
N THR A 613 2.85 2.12 -34.63
CA THR A 613 2.79 0.90 -35.44
C THR A 613 1.40 0.73 -36.05
N PHE A 614 1.30 0.03 -37.18
CA PHE A 614 0.05 -0.07 -37.96
C PHE A 614 -0.14 -1.43 -38.66
N ASP A 615 0.82 -2.35 -38.46
CA ASP A 615 0.83 -3.62 -39.16
C ASP A 615 0.05 -4.65 -38.36
N LEU A 616 -0.76 -5.47 -39.05
CA LEU A 616 -1.58 -6.49 -38.40
C LEU A 616 -0.72 -7.45 -37.55
N GLY A 617 -1.12 -7.60 -36.29
CA GLY A 617 -0.51 -8.50 -35.33
C GLY A 617 -0.37 -7.86 -33.97
N TYR A 618 0.03 -8.64 -32.97
CA TYR A 618 0.24 -8.07 -31.64
C TYR A 618 1.55 -7.30 -31.65
N ASP A 619 1.51 -6.02 -31.26
CA ASP A 619 2.67 -5.21 -30.91
C ASP A 619 2.60 -4.87 -29.43
N GLY A 620 3.66 -5.18 -28.67
CA GLY A 620 3.66 -4.87 -27.25
C GLY A 620 5.00 -4.99 -26.54
N GLY A 621 4.97 -4.77 -25.23
CA GLY A 621 6.15 -4.68 -24.36
C GLY A 621 7.19 -3.66 -24.82
N PRO A 622 6.81 -2.40 -25.13
CA PRO A 622 7.75 -1.40 -25.62
C PRO A 622 8.67 -0.87 -24.51
N PHE A 623 9.94 -0.67 -24.83
CA PHE A 623 10.96 -0.04 -23.99
C PHE A 623 11.74 1.01 -24.77
N PHE A 624 12.07 2.13 -24.14
CA PHE A 624 12.95 3.13 -24.73
C PHE A 624 14.40 2.65 -24.76
N SER A 625 15.17 3.08 -25.77
CA SER A 625 16.63 3.08 -25.71
C SER A 625 17.12 4.03 -24.60
N PRO A 626 18.31 3.81 -24.00
CA PRO A 626 18.87 4.68 -22.97
C PRO A 626 19.01 6.15 -23.37
N ASP A 627 19.25 6.42 -24.65
CA ASP A 627 19.32 7.77 -25.21
C ASP A 627 17.94 8.39 -25.52
N GLY A 628 16.87 7.60 -25.40
CA GLY A 628 15.48 8.02 -25.63
C GLY A 628 15.12 8.23 -27.10
N THR A 629 15.93 7.80 -28.07
CA THR A 629 15.70 8.05 -29.49
C THR A 629 14.93 6.93 -30.20
N LYS A 630 14.93 5.72 -29.63
CA LYS A 630 14.28 4.53 -30.19
C LYS A 630 13.40 3.82 -29.17
N ILE A 631 12.54 2.96 -29.70
CA ILE A 631 11.69 2.04 -28.95
C ILE A 631 11.97 0.63 -29.45
N GLY A 632 12.32 -0.27 -28.55
CA GLY A 632 12.37 -1.71 -28.79
C GLY A 632 11.08 -2.37 -28.29
N PHE A 633 10.52 -3.31 -29.04
CA PHE A 633 9.27 -3.98 -28.67
C PHE A 633 9.20 -5.40 -29.25
N ARG A 634 8.26 -6.21 -28.78
CA ARG A 634 7.99 -7.54 -29.32
C ARG A 634 6.77 -7.48 -30.23
N ALA A 635 6.78 -8.23 -31.32
CA ALA A 635 5.72 -8.19 -32.30
C ALA A 635 5.45 -9.57 -32.93
N SER A 636 4.18 -9.91 -33.17
CA SER A 636 3.78 -11.04 -34.01
C SER A 636 3.30 -10.53 -35.36
N ARG A 637 3.58 -11.25 -36.45
CA ARG A 637 3.17 -10.87 -37.81
C ARG A 637 2.54 -12.07 -38.51
N PRO A 638 1.23 -12.36 -38.32
CA PRO A 638 0.56 -13.45 -39.03
C PRO A 638 0.60 -13.23 -40.54
N LYS A 639 1.03 -14.23 -41.32
CA LYS A 639 1.29 -14.08 -42.77
C LYS A 639 0.29 -14.83 -43.64
N THR A 640 -0.20 -15.97 -43.16
CA THR A 640 -1.16 -16.80 -43.91
C THR A 640 -2.60 -16.47 -43.54
N ASP A 641 -3.55 -16.71 -44.46
CA ASP A 641 -4.99 -16.52 -44.18
C ASP A 641 -5.44 -17.29 -42.92
N LYS A 642 -4.87 -18.48 -42.69
CA LYS A 642 -5.14 -19.29 -41.51
C LYS A 642 -4.68 -18.60 -40.22
N GLU A 643 -3.46 -18.07 -40.21
CA GLU A 643 -2.89 -17.35 -39.06
C GLU A 643 -3.66 -16.05 -38.79
N ILE A 644 -3.95 -15.28 -39.85
CA ILE A 644 -4.72 -14.03 -39.77
C ILE A 644 -6.12 -14.30 -39.20
N ASN A 645 -6.81 -15.34 -39.68
CA ASN A 645 -8.14 -15.69 -39.18
C ASN A 645 -8.10 -16.19 -37.74
N LYS A 646 -7.09 -16.98 -37.36
CA LYS A 646 -6.90 -17.42 -35.96
C LYS A 646 -6.67 -16.21 -35.05
N TYR A 647 -5.78 -15.29 -35.45
CA TYR A 647 -5.44 -14.09 -34.71
C TYR A 647 -6.67 -13.18 -34.51
N LYS A 648 -7.42 -12.88 -35.57
CA LYS A 648 -8.66 -12.10 -35.48
C LYS A 648 -9.72 -12.76 -34.60
N THR A 649 -9.84 -14.09 -34.65
CA THR A 649 -10.73 -14.84 -33.76
C THR A 649 -10.29 -14.71 -32.30
N LEU A 650 -9.00 -14.85 -31.99
CA LEU A 650 -8.46 -14.64 -30.65
C LEU A 650 -8.79 -13.23 -30.13
N LEU A 651 -8.52 -12.19 -30.93
CA LEU A 651 -8.83 -10.80 -30.56
C LEU A 651 -10.32 -10.56 -30.28
N SER A 652 -11.21 -11.22 -31.01
CA SER A 652 -12.66 -11.12 -30.76
C SER A 652 -13.08 -11.62 -29.37
N TYR A 653 -12.27 -12.50 -28.77
CA TYR A 653 -12.42 -12.97 -27.38
C TYR A 653 -11.53 -12.21 -26.39
N SER A 654 -10.87 -11.13 -26.82
CA SER A 654 -9.85 -10.40 -26.05
C SER A 654 -8.67 -11.28 -25.64
N LEU A 655 -8.22 -12.13 -26.56
CA LEU A 655 -7.09 -13.03 -26.38
C LEU A 655 -6.00 -12.76 -27.42
N VAL A 656 -4.77 -13.10 -27.06
CA VAL A 656 -3.64 -13.28 -28.00
C VAL A 656 -2.85 -14.54 -27.67
N GLU A 657 -2.09 -15.03 -28.63
CA GLU A 657 -1.23 -16.21 -28.50
C GLU A 657 0.25 -15.78 -28.66
N PRO A 658 1.01 -15.66 -27.58
CA PRO A 658 2.36 -15.09 -27.57
C PRO A 658 3.47 -16.09 -27.96
N LEU A 659 3.19 -16.93 -28.96
CA LEU A 659 4.04 -18.06 -29.33
C LEU A 659 4.99 -17.81 -30.49
N ALA A 660 4.70 -16.81 -31.33
CA ALA A 660 5.49 -16.44 -32.50
C ALA A 660 5.72 -14.92 -32.48
N MET A 661 6.67 -14.50 -31.64
CA MET A 661 6.98 -13.09 -31.40
C MET A 661 8.45 -12.84 -31.67
N GLU A 662 8.73 -11.81 -32.46
CA GLU A 662 10.08 -11.35 -32.79
C GLU A 662 10.30 -9.96 -32.20
N LEU A 663 11.56 -9.55 -32.09
CA LEU A 663 11.93 -8.23 -31.61
C LEU A 663 11.95 -7.24 -32.77
N PHE A 664 11.45 -6.03 -32.51
CA PHE A 664 11.42 -4.91 -33.45
C PHE A 664 11.96 -3.66 -32.78
N THR A 665 12.39 -2.72 -33.62
CA THR A 665 12.75 -1.36 -33.22
C THR A 665 12.06 -0.35 -34.11
N ILE A 666 11.78 0.82 -33.56
CA ILE A 666 11.22 1.98 -34.28
C ILE A 666 11.78 3.26 -33.65
N ASN A 667 11.96 4.31 -34.45
CA ASN A 667 12.33 5.62 -33.91
C ASN A 667 11.15 6.17 -33.09
N ILE A 668 11.45 7.02 -32.11
CA ILE A 668 10.38 7.63 -31.31
C ILE A 668 9.36 8.37 -32.17
N ASP A 669 9.73 8.96 -33.31
CA ASP A 669 8.82 9.66 -34.21
C ASP A 669 7.91 8.75 -35.05
N GLY A 670 8.07 7.42 -34.96
CA GLY A 670 7.32 6.42 -35.72
C GLY A 670 7.98 6.02 -37.05
N THR A 671 9.16 6.55 -37.38
CA THR A 671 9.91 6.16 -38.58
C THR A 671 10.86 5.00 -38.30
N GLY A 672 11.40 4.38 -39.35
CA GLY A 672 12.52 3.42 -39.20
C GLY A 672 12.14 2.08 -38.57
N LEU A 673 10.87 1.66 -38.67
CA LEU A 673 10.43 0.34 -38.21
C LEU A 673 11.27 -0.79 -38.82
N ARG A 674 11.82 -1.66 -37.97
CA ARG A 674 12.75 -2.72 -38.36
C ARG A 674 12.66 -3.93 -37.43
N GLN A 675 12.59 -5.13 -38.01
CA GLN A 675 12.70 -6.40 -37.29
C GLN A 675 14.17 -6.69 -36.94
N ILE A 676 14.43 -7.22 -35.76
CA ILE A 676 15.78 -7.50 -35.22
C ILE A 676 16.05 -9.00 -35.07
N THR A 677 15.05 -9.79 -34.70
CA THR A 677 15.22 -11.25 -34.55
C THR A 677 14.46 -12.00 -35.62
N HIS A 678 15.01 -13.15 -36.01
CA HIS A 678 14.41 -14.10 -36.96
C HIS A 678 14.55 -15.52 -36.41
N LEU A 679 14.25 -15.69 -35.13
CA LEU A 679 14.56 -16.91 -34.37
C LEU A 679 13.41 -17.92 -34.37
N GLY A 680 12.19 -17.45 -34.65
CA GLY A 680 10.98 -18.19 -34.34
C GLY A 680 10.73 -18.29 -32.83
N GLY A 681 9.63 -18.95 -32.47
CA GLY A 681 9.22 -19.09 -31.08
C GLY A 681 8.88 -17.73 -30.42
N SER A 682 9.09 -17.67 -29.11
CA SER A 682 8.72 -16.54 -28.26
C SER A 682 9.97 -15.76 -27.86
N ASN A 683 10.10 -14.53 -28.36
CA ASN A 683 11.15 -13.59 -27.97
C ASN A 683 10.50 -12.42 -27.21
N TRP A 684 10.85 -12.25 -25.93
CA TRP A 684 10.14 -11.37 -25.00
C TRP A 684 11.06 -10.38 -24.28
N ALA A 685 10.45 -9.28 -23.82
CA ALA A 685 11.08 -8.24 -22.99
C ALA A 685 12.42 -7.72 -23.56
N PRO A 686 12.41 -7.09 -24.76
CA PRO A 686 13.60 -6.50 -25.36
C PRO A 686 14.02 -5.26 -24.59
N PHE A 687 15.04 -5.37 -23.75
CA PHE A 687 15.57 -4.25 -22.98
C PHE A 687 16.94 -3.87 -23.49
N TYR A 688 17.18 -2.59 -23.75
CA TYR A 688 18.48 -2.12 -24.22
C TYR A 688 19.53 -2.19 -23.11
N LEU A 689 20.77 -2.52 -23.51
CA LEU A 689 21.95 -2.24 -22.69
C LEU A 689 22.29 -0.75 -22.75
N ASP A 690 23.10 -0.27 -21.81
CA ASP A 690 23.45 1.14 -21.65
C ASP A 690 24.29 1.72 -22.81
N ASP A 691 24.80 0.85 -23.69
CA ASP A 691 25.54 1.20 -24.90
C ASP A 691 24.67 1.65 -26.10
N ASN A 692 23.33 1.57 -25.98
CA ASN A 692 22.36 1.87 -27.05
C ASN A 692 22.52 1.02 -28.33
N LYS A 693 23.24 -0.10 -28.26
CA LYS A 693 23.54 -0.96 -29.43
C LYS A 693 23.08 -2.39 -29.24
N ARG A 694 23.06 -2.87 -28.00
CA ARG A 694 22.69 -4.24 -27.68
C ARG A 694 21.36 -4.30 -26.96
N ILE A 695 20.61 -5.36 -27.22
CA ILE A 695 19.32 -5.64 -26.60
C ILE A 695 19.45 -6.98 -25.88
N VAL A 696 19.17 -6.99 -24.57
CA VAL A 696 18.97 -8.21 -23.79
C VAL A 696 17.49 -8.60 -23.83
N PHE A 697 17.20 -9.88 -24.00
CA PHE A 697 15.85 -10.39 -24.13
C PHE A 697 15.74 -11.84 -23.66
N SER A 698 14.51 -12.32 -23.50
CA SER A 698 14.23 -13.72 -23.12
C SER A 698 13.75 -14.49 -24.34
N THR A 699 14.20 -15.72 -24.53
CA THR A 699 13.73 -16.54 -25.65
C THR A 699 13.77 -18.03 -25.39
N ASN A 700 12.85 -18.74 -26.05
CA ASN A 700 12.76 -20.20 -26.07
C ASN A 700 13.23 -20.83 -27.39
N PHE A 701 13.85 -20.07 -28.31
CA PHE A 701 14.18 -20.59 -29.66
C PHE A 701 15.07 -21.85 -29.66
N ASN A 702 15.87 -22.03 -28.61
CA ASN A 702 16.79 -23.17 -28.45
C ASN A 702 16.26 -24.21 -27.45
N ALA A 703 14.99 -24.12 -27.04
CA ALA A 703 14.37 -25.07 -26.13
C ALA A 703 14.10 -26.39 -26.85
N THR A 704 14.62 -27.50 -26.31
CA THR A 704 14.52 -28.84 -26.90
C THR A 704 13.32 -29.66 -26.39
N GLY A 705 12.37 -29.04 -25.66
CA GLY A 705 11.24 -29.70 -24.98
C GLY A 705 9.89 -28.96 -25.12
N HIS A 706 8.91 -29.25 -24.25
CA HIS A 706 7.62 -28.55 -24.19
C HIS A 706 7.81 -27.04 -23.86
N PHE A 707 6.85 -26.20 -24.27
CA PHE A 707 6.82 -24.76 -23.96
C PHE A 707 7.06 -24.54 -22.45
N GLY A 708 8.14 -23.84 -22.08
CA GLY A 708 8.46 -23.58 -20.68
C GLY A 708 9.93 -23.32 -20.35
N SER A 709 10.88 -23.64 -21.24
CA SER A 709 12.28 -23.27 -21.01
C SER A 709 12.63 -21.98 -21.75
N PHE A 710 13.11 -20.98 -21.00
CA PHE A 710 13.55 -19.69 -21.51
C PHE A 710 14.93 -19.38 -20.95
N ASP A 711 15.78 -18.82 -21.80
CA ASP A 711 17.05 -18.25 -21.38
C ASP A 711 17.15 -16.79 -21.86
N LEU A 712 18.05 -16.05 -21.24
CA LEU A 712 18.39 -14.71 -21.63
C LEU A 712 19.44 -14.74 -22.74
N TYR A 713 19.27 -13.88 -23.74
CA TYR A 713 20.20 -13.66 -24.82
C TYR A 713 20.45 -12.16 -24.99
N VAL A 714 21.59 -11.81 -25.58
CA VAL A 714 21.91 -10.48 -26.07
C VAL A 714 22.09 -10.55 -27.58
N ILE A 715 21.63 -9.53 -28.30
CA ILE A 715 21.84 -9.36 -29.74
C ILE A 715 22.19 -7.89 -30.02
N ASN A 716 22.98 -7.65 -31.06
CA ASN A 716 23.19 -6.29 -31.56
C ASN A 716 21.95 -5.82 -32.33
N GLU A 717 21.68 -4.53 -32.29
CA GLU A 717 20.59 -3.91 -33.05
C GLU A 717 20.77 -4.10 -34.55
N ASP A 718 21.99 -4.36 -35.04
CA ASP A 718 22.29 -4.69 -36.44
C ASP A 718 22.04 -6.18 -36.81
N GLU A 719 21.32 -6.93 -35.96
CA GLU A 719 21.01 -8.36 -36.05
C GLU A 719 22.20 -9.31 -35.82
N SER A 720 23.41 -8.78 -35.63
CA SER A 720 24.61 -9.59 -35.40
C SER A 720 24.81 -9.95 -33.92
N GLY A 721 25.78 -10.82 -33.64
CA GLY A 721 26.30 -11.00 -32.29
C GLY A 721 25.35 -11.65 -31.28
N LEU A 722 24.41 -12.49 -31.73
CA LEU A 722 23.53 -13.24 -30.84
C LEU A 722 24.35 -14.12 -29.86
N GLU A 723 24.22 -13.85 -28.57
CA GLU A 723 24.94 -14.54 -27.49
C GLU A 723 23.98 -14.94 -26.36
N ARG A 724 24.13 -16.17 -25.85
CA ARG A 724 23.38 -16.67 -24.67
C ARG A 724 23.99 -16.14 -23.37
N VAL A 725 23.15 -15.64 -22.47
CA VAL A 725 23.54 -15.05 -21.18
C VAL A 725 23.30 -16.02 -20.02
N THR A 726 22.12 -16.63 -19.93
CA THR A 726 21.77 -17.58 -18.84
C THR A 726 21.78 -19.02 -19.31
N PHE A 727 22.04 -19.94 -18.37
CA PHE A 727 22.23 -21.37 -18.64
C PHE A 727 21.46 -22.26 -17.66
N ASN A 728 20.24 -21.85 -17.30
CA ASN A 728 19.37 -22.57 -16.37
C ASN A 728 18.65 -23.70 -17.12
N GLU A 729 19.30 -24.85 -17.28
CA GLU A 729 18.80 -25.98 -18.07
C GLU A 729 17.36 -26.39 -17.69
N ASN A 730 16.45 -26.39 -18.67
CA ASN A 730 15.01 -26.65 -18.50
C ASN A 730 14.29 -25.68 -17.54
N GLY A 731 14.97 -24.62 -17.11
CA GLY A 731 14.43 -23.54 -16.30
C GLY A 731 13.83 -22.43 -17.15
N PHE A 732 13.27 -21.45 -16.46
CA PHE A 732 12.62 -20.28 -17.05
C PHE A 732 13.32 -19.04 -16.54
N ASP A 733 14.18 -18.44 -17.37
CA ASP A 733 14.84 -17.17 -17.12
C ASP A 733 14.28 -16.14 -18.10
N ALA A 734 13.60 -15.12 -17.57
CA ALA A 734 12.87 -14.16 -18.38
C ALA A 734 12.82 -12.75 -17.77
N PHE A 735 12.30 -11.80 -18.54
CA PHE A 735 12.09 -10.39 -18.15
C PHE A 735 13.38 -9.69 -17.69
N PRO A 736 14.47 -9.72 -18.49
CA PRO A 736 15.71 -9.05 -18.15
C PRO A 736 15.54 -7.53 -18.20
N MET A 737 16.05 -6.84 -17.18
CA MET A 737 16.10 -5.38 -17.15
C MET A 737 17.51 -4.95 -16.72
N MET A 738 18.08 -3.96 -17.41
CA MET A 738 19.39 -3.39 -17.09
C MET A 738 19.22 -2.17 -16.16
N SER A 739 20.10 -2.04 -15.17
CA SER A 739 20.19 -0.85 -14.31
C SER A 739 20.56 0.38 -15.12
N HIS A 740 20.14 1.57 -14.69
CA HIS A 740 20.41 2.81 -15.42
C HIS A 740 21.91 3.10 -15.58
N ASN A 741 22.73 2.68 -14.63
CA ASN A 741 24.19 2.82 -14.71
C ASN A 741 24.91 1.71 -15.49
N GLY A 742 24.18 0.73 -16.06
CA GLY A 742 24.74 -0.36 -16.87
C GLY A 742 25.46 -1.48 -16.10
N LYS A 743 25.51 -1.44 -14.76
CA LYS A 743 26.33 -2.35 -13.96
C LYS A 743 25.59 -3.54 -13.38
N LYS A 744 24.26 -3.58 -13.47
CA LYS A 744 23.46 -4.64 -12.86
C LYS A 744 22.33 -5.11 -13.78
N LEU A 745 22.16 -6.41 -13.84
CA LEU A 745 21.04 -7.05 -14.52
C LEU A 745 20.10 -7.66 -13.48
N ILE A 746 18.80 -7.46 -13.67
CA ILE A 746 17.75 -8.18 -12.93
C ILE A 746 16.91 -9.01 -13.90
N TRP A 747 16.48 -10.19 -13.47
CA TRP A 747 15.59 -11.06 -14.26
C TRP A 747 14.74 -11.93 -13.35
N GLY A 748 13.60 -12.40 -13.86
CA GLY A 748 12.81 -13.46 -13.25
C GLY A 748 13.40 -14.82 -13.58
N SER A 749 13.50 -15.72 -12.60
CA SER A 749 14.01 -17.06 -12.78
C SER A 749 13.27 -18.09 -11.94
N SER A 750 13.07 -19.28 -12.51
CA SER A 750 12.60 -20.45 -11.76
C SER A 750 13.70 -21.12 -10.93
N ARG A 751 14.94 -20.61 -10.97
CA ARG A 751 16.04 -21.13 -10.15
C ARG A 751 15.66 -21.02 -8.66
N ASN A 752 15.98 -22.06 -7.88
CA ASN A 752 15.54 -22.23 -6.48
C ASN A 752 14.01 -22.20 -6.25
N GLY A 753 13.19 -22.32 -7.29
CA GLY A 753 11.74 -22.43 -7.15
C GLY A 753 11.33 -23.71 -6.41
N LYS A 754 10.35 -23.60 -5.51
CA LYS A 754 9.82 -24.75 -4.75
C LYS A 754 8.67 -25.48 -5.46
N GLY A 755 8.17 -24.92 -6.56
CA GLY A 755 7.09 -25.47 -7.35
C GLY A 755 7.12 -24.97 -8.79
N PRO A 756 6.30 -25.55 -9.68
CA PRO A 756 6.34 -25.27 -11.11
C PRO A 756 5.95 -23.83 -11.49
N MET A 757 5.27 -23.12 -10.59
CA MET A 757 4.84 -21.72 -10.78
C MET A 757 5.66 -20.72 -9.95
N ASP A 758 6.70 -21.17 -9.24
CA ASP A 758 7.50 -20.30 -8.38
C ASP A 758 8.52 -19.55 -9.24
N LEU A 759 8.28 -18.25 -9.44
CA LEU A 759 9.14 -17.37 -10.22
C LEU A 759 9.69 -16.30 -9.28
N ASN A 760 11.00 -16.17 -9.16
CA ASN A 760 11.66 -15.22 -8.27
C ASN A 760 12.57 -14.28 -9.04
N LEU A 761 12.78 -13.07 -8.51
CA LEU A 761 13.71 -12.11 -9.12
C LEU A 761 15.14 -12.33 -8.62
N PHE A 762 16.09 -12.22 -9.53
CA PHE A 762 17.52 -12.35 -9.29
C PHE A 762 18.26 -11.13 -9.81
N LEU A 763 19.28 -10.71 -9.08
CA LEU A 763 20.14 -9.56 -9.37
C LEU A 763 21.57 -10.05 -9.53
N ALA A 764 22.28 -9.53 -10.52
CA ALA A 764 23.71 -9.78 -10.69
C ALA A 764 24.43 -8.49 -11.07
N ASP A 765 25.72 -8.43 -10.77
CA ASP A 765 26.62 -7.49 -11.44
C ASP A 765 26.79 -7.93 -12.90
N TRP A 766 26.63 -6.98 -13.81
CA TRP A 766 26.85 -7.16 -15.24
C TRP A 766 28.33 -6.94 -15.57
N LEU A 767 28.94 -7.91 -16.24
CA LEU A 767 30.31 -7.82 -16.72
C LEU A 767 30.29 -7.56 -18.23
N GLU A 768 30.72 -6.37 -18.61
CA GLU A 768 31.09 -6.09 -20.01
C GLU A 768 32.34 -6.87 -20.40
N LYS A 769 32.34 -7.39 -21.63
CA LYS A 769 33.47 -8.12 -22.21
C LYS A 769 34.34 -7.22 -23.06
#